data_AF-A0A8T4FR51-F1
#
_entry.id   AF-A0A8T4FR51-F1
#
_cell.length_a   1.000
_cell.length_b   1.000
_cell.length_c   1.000
_cell.angle_alpha   90.00
_cell.angle_beta   90.00
_cell.angle_gamma   90.00
#
_symmetry.space_group_name_H-M   'P 1'
#
loop_
_entity.id
_entity.type
_entity.pdbx_description
1 polymer ?
#
loop_
_entity_poly.entity_id
_entity_poly.type
_entity_poly.pdbx_seq_one_letter_code
_entity_poly.pdbx_strand_id
1 'polypeptide(L)'
;AIDGDCTGCGECALVCPQLIQMEESPRECSLCLLKPSDSSSGMLPGTIAVLAKWIVSRGGLVCGPLMKGDLGVSLALTDDLFSMPKIQSSSYAFIGTEGAYDDVKKAVDSGREVLFIGLPCQVRAVKAFIGDSALLFTADIACKGQPSPVIYQKYTEELTSDKPVRSIRFEPKGKPDGTLEVSYEDGTTSTSYDSPYMKALDRNLIVNQACVACRIPGRSGTGDITIGDAEKFKMLTVGLKNPEKAITFTSNTEKGEVIREGVATVTGMESYSFPSKRSAKPKKEELHLGWIRMMRMVNRGVPFDKAVGYCMKWRFDVGIAGPWHSDEHGTVLSYYALYDMMRDMGMEPIMLDRRRASKGAPASPRILNKKYPFYSISKWYPDAQSQAELNNRVVRFVVGPGRVWKDGASDPDGVSFHTLDFVDDGKRMVSVSSSLSEEDEEQARPFVDALRRFNGVSASDNETASFLKGCGTDAEFVLDPVLMCDFEHLEALADSSEILLPEQFVFNYVMEPENFTGMEALYEVLGYGPISIPAPGRDGRRSAYPMTDIGSSENWLRCLRDSSFVLTDSYYTVLFAILFRKPFIAIANRCRNEAEARRISWILECLELEDRMFESMADASASNSVREDIDYDAAYEILGEMRERSLEWVERVLDAPESLLDRL
;
A
#
# COMPACT_ATOMS: atom_id res chain seq x y z
N ALA A 1 -3.00 -2.30 19.44
CA ALA A 1 -2.65 -2.97 20.71
C ALA A 1 -1.15 -3.21 20.69
N ILE A 2 -0.48 -2.98 21.81
CA ILE A 2 0.82 -3.60 22.06
C ILE A 2 0.46 -5.05 22.36
N ASP A 3 0.81 -5.97 21.45
CA ASP A 3 0.68 -7.43 21.51
C ASP A 3 -0.67 -8.07 21.96
N GLY A 4 -0.72 -9.41 21.89
CA GLY A 4 -1.85 -10.24 22.30
C GLY A 4 -1.88 -10.55 23.80
N ASP A 5 -0.90 -10.06 24.57
CA ASP A 5 -0.73 -10.32 26.01
C ASP A 5 -1.16 -9.11 26.88
N CYS A 6 -1.67 -8.05 26.26
CA CYS A 6 -2.17 -6.88 26.95
C CYS A 6 -3.33 -7.21 27.90
N THR A 7 -3.15 -6.91 29.19
CA THR A 7 -4.17 -7.11 30.23
C THR A 7 -5.16 -5.94 30.36
N GLY A 8 -5.01 -4.88 29.56
CA GLY A 8 -5.85 -3.69 29.64
C GLY A 8 -5.66 -2.85 30.91
N CYS A 9 -4.57 -3.04 31.66
CA CYS A 9 -4.34 -2.36 32.94
C CYS A 9 -4.15 -0.83 32.85
N GLY A 10 -3.83 -0.30 31.67
CA GLY A 10 -3.66 1.15 31.44
C GLY A 10 -2.32 1.73 31.91
N GLU A 11 -1.47 0.96 32.57
CA GLU A 11 -0.15 1.40 33.07
C GLU A 11 0.73 2.00 31.95
N CYS A 12 0.70 1.41 30.76
CA CYS A 12 1.46 1.91 29.61
C CYS A 12 1.05 3.33 29.18
N ALA A 13 -0.20 3.74 29.41
CA ALA A 13 -0.68 5.07 29.11
C ALA A 13 -0.16 6.11 30.12
N LEU A 14 0.00 5.70 31.39
CA LEU A 14 0.51 6.56 32.47
C LEU A 14 1.99 6.92 32.26
N VAL A 15 2.77 6.00 31.70
CA VAL A 15 4.20 6.20 31.43
C VAL A 15 4.49 6.70 30.01
N CYS A 16 3.46 6.86 29.15
CA CYS A 16 3.63 7.18 27.75
C CYS A 16 4.19 8.60 27.53
N PRO A 17 5.38 8.75 26.90
CA PRO A 17 5.97 10.06 26.63
C PRO A 17 5.11 11.00 25.79
N GLN A 18 4.15 10.48 25.03
CA GLN A 18 3.23 11.28 24.20
C GLN A 18 2.00 11.77 24.97
N LEU A 19 1.64 11.10 26.07
CA LEU A 19 0.43 11.38 26.86
C LEU A 19 0.72 12.18 28.12
N ILE A 20 1.88 11.96 28.74
CA ILE A 20 2.31 12.72 29.92
C ILE A 20 2.45 14.20 29.52
N GLN A 21 2.16 15.12 30.45
CA GLN A 21 2.66 16.50 30.44
C GLN A 21 3.83 16.58 31.43
N MET A 22 5.01 16.97 30.95
CA MET A 22 6.18 17.24 31.79
C MET A 22 6.26 18.75 31.91
N GLU A 23 6.60 19.25 33.09
CA GLU A 23 6.83 20.66 33.29
C GLU A 23 7.91 21.15 32.32
N GLU A 24 7.53 22.04 31.40
CA GLU A 24 8.49 22.77 30.59
C GLU A 24 9.20 23.76 31.51
N SER A 25 10.36 23.40 32.05
CA SER A 25 11.11 24.32 32.91
C SER A 25 11.60 25.52 32.07
N PRO A 26 11.13 26.76 32.32
CA PRO A 26 11.67 27.94 31.66
C PRO A 26 12.98 28.29 32.37
N ARG A 27 14.09 27.70 31.94
CA ARG A 27 15.43 28.04 32.43
C ARG A 27 16.22 28.74 31.32
N GLU A 28 17.03 29.74 31.68
CA GLU A 28 18.00 30.33 30.77
C GLU A 28 18.91 29.22 30.25
N CYS A 29 18.85 28.99 28.94
CA CYS A 29 19.60 27.94 28.27
C CYS A 29 20.91 28.54 27.73
N SER A 30 22.05 27.95 28.07
CA SER A 30 23.35 28.37 27.53
C SER A 30 23.68 27.57 26.28
N LEU A 31 24.05 28.24 25.18
CA LEU A 31 24.52 27.57 23.96
C LEU A 31 26.05 27.37 24.03
N CYS A 32 26.51 26.14 23.89
CA CYS A 32 27.94 25.84 23.77
C CYS A 32 28.25 25.26 22.40
N LEU A 33 29.40 25.66 21.85
CA LEU A 33 29.91 25.12 20.59
C LEU A 33 31.08 24.20 20.90
N LEU A 34 30.83 22.90 20.77
CA LEU A 34 31.89 21.90 20.84
C LEU A 34 32.61 21.86 19.48
N LYS A 35 33.93 22.10 19.51
CA LYS A 35 34.86 21.74 18.44
C LYS A 35 35.50 20.40 18.83
N PRO A 36 34.91 19.25 18.45
CA PRO A 36 35.58 17.97 18.67
C PRO A 36 36.92 17.95 17.93
N SER A 37 37.99 17.61 18.63
CA SER A 37 39.32 17.41 18.05
C SER A 37 39.29 16.22 17.08
N ASP A 38 39.44 16.48 15.78
CA ASP A 38 39.70 15.53 14.70
C ASP A 38 39.05 14.13 14.84
N SER A 39 37.71 14.05 14.92
CA SER A 39 37.02 12.78 14.72
C SER A 39 36.64 12.59 13.25
N SER A 40 37.31 11.65 12.58
CA SER A 40 36.95 11.19 11.22
C SER A 40 35.53 10.58 11.13
N SER A 41 34.90 10.31 12.27
CA SER A 41 33.57 9.70 12.41
C SER A 41 32.38 10.68 12.46
N GLY A 42 32.61 11.99 12.36
CA GLY A 42 31.55 13.01 12.39
C GLY A 42 31.30 13.62 13.77
N MET A 43 30.53 14.72 13.81
CA MET A 43 30.44 15.57 15.01
C MET A 43 29.65 14.97 16.18
N LEU A 44 28.47 14.41 15.91
CA LEU A 44 27.60 13.86 16.96
C LEU A 44 28.28 12.68 17.67
N PRO A 45 28.92 11.72 16.95
CA PRO A 45 29.75 10.71 17.59
C PRO A 45 30.90 11.29 18.42
N GLY A 46 31.53 12.37 17.95
CA GLY A 46 32.56 13.10 18.71
C GLY A 46 32.03 13.69 20.02
N THR A 47 30.86 14.32 20.01
CA THR A 47 30.21 14.86 21.22
C THR A 47 29.81 13.74 22.18
N ILE A 48 29.25 12.64 21.68
CA ILE A 48 28.89 11.48 22.51
C ILE A 48 30.13 10.87 23.16
N ALA A 49 31.24 10.75 22.44
CA ALA A 49 32.50 10.22 22.98
C ALA A 49 33.05 11.10 24.12
N VAL A 50 32.94 12.43 24.00
CA VAL A 50 33.35 13.36 25.07
C VAL A 50 32.48 13.19 26.32
N LEU A 51 31.16 13.09 26.13
CA LEU A 51 30.20 12.87 27.21
C LEU A 51 30.42 11.52 27.91
N ALA A 52 30.68 10.47 27.14
CA ALA A 52 31.00 9.14 27.66
C ALA A 52 32.30 9.18 28.48
N LYS A 53 33.36 9.84 27.99
CA LYS A 53 34.60 10.02 28.75
C LYS A 53 34.38 10.70 30.10
N TRP A 54 33.55 11.75 30.13
CA TRP A 54 33.26 12.47 31.36
C TRP A 54 32.58 11.56 32.40
N ILE A 55 31.52 10.83 32.05
CA ILE A 55 30.79 9.99 33.02
C ILE A 55 31.61 8.76 33.45
N VAL A 56 32.31 8.12 32.51
CA VAL A 56 33.11 6.92 32.82
C VAL A 56 34.32 7.27 33.70
N SER A 57 34.91 8.45 33.52
CA SER A 57 36.02 8.92 34.38
C SER A 57 35.64 9.06 35.86
N ARG A 58 34.33 9.10 36.16
CA ARG A 58 33.75 9.18 37.51
C ARG A 58 33.29 7.81 38.04
N GLY A 59 33.56 6.72 37.30
CA GLY A 59 33.06 5.38 37.62
C GLY A 59 31.59 5.18 37.25
N GLY A 60 30.97 6.08 36.48
CA GLY A 60 29.60 5.94 35.99
C GLY A 60 29.50 5.06 34.74
N LEU A 61 28.28 4.95 34.21
CA LEU A 61 27.94 4.23 32.98
C LEU A 61 27.32 5.18 31.96
N VAL A 62 27.37 4.82 30.67
CA VAL A 62 26.66 5.53 29.61
C VAL A 62 25.66 4.60 28.94
N CYS A 63 24.42 5.06 28.79
CA CYS A 63 23.41 4.39 27.98
C CYS A 63 23.21 5.20 26.70
N GLY A 64 23.42 4.60 25.54
CA GLY A 64 23.31 5.32 24.26
C GLY A 64 23.05 4.40 23.07
N PRO A 65 22.77 4.98 21.89
CA PRO A 65 22.50 4.19 20.69
C PRO A 65 23.76 3.43 20.26
N LEU A 66 23.66 2.12 20.15
CA LEU A 66 24.71 1.21 19.72
C LEU A 66 24.21 0.38 18.54
N MET A 67 25.04 0.26 17.50
CA MET A 67 24.75 -0.61 16.35
C MET A 67 25.05 -2.07 16.71
N LYS A 68 24.08 -2.94 16.46
CA LYS A 68 24.16 -4.39 16.53
C LYS A 68 24.83 -4.97 15.28
N GLY A 69 25.12 -6.28 15.29
CA GLY A 69 25.77 -6.96 14.16
C GLY A 69 24.93 -7.00 12.87
N ASP A 70 23.62 -6.81 12.96
CA ASP A 70 22.65 -6.81 11.87
C ASP A 70 22.34 -5.41 11.32
N LEU A 71 23.16 -4.40 11.65
CA LEU A 71 22.93 -2.97 11.38
C LEU A 71 21.75 -2.34 12.15
N GLY A 72 21.01 -3.11 12.94
CA GLY A 72 20.01 -2.58 13.86
C GLY A 72 20.67 -1.68 14.90
N VAL A 73 19.98 -0.63 15.34
CA VAL A 73 20.48 0.27 16.39
C VAL A 73 19.57 0.15 17.60
N SER A 74 20.15 -0.05 18.79
CA SER A 74 19.40 -0.03 20.05
C SER A 74 20.13 0.74 21.13
N LEU A 75 19.40 1.24 22.11
CA LEU A 75 20.00 1.76 23.33
C LEU A 75 20.69 0.63 24.10
N ALA A 76 21.93 0.85 24.55
CA ALA A 76 22.71 -0.09 25.33
C ALA A 76 23.52 0.63 26.42
N LEU A 77 23.64 0.00 27.59
CA LEU A 77 24.40 0.48 28.73
C LEU A 77 25.83 -0.11 28.71
N THR A 78 26.85 0.73 28.87
CA THR A 78 28.26 0.32 28.84
C THR A 78 29.15 1.28 29.65
N ASP A 79 30.31 0.81 30.12
CA ASP A 79 31.43 1.62 30.59
C ASP A 79 32.65 1.54 29.66
N ASP A 80 32.61 0.72 28.62
CA ASP A 80 33.73 0.55 27.71
C ASP A 80 33.79 1.69 26.68
N LEU A 81 34.69 2.65 26.91
CA LEU A 81 34.96 3.76 25.99
C LEU A 81 35.40 3.29 24.59
N PHE A 82 35.95 2.08 24.44
CA PHE A 82 36.33 1.51 23.15
C PHE A 82 35.14 0.89 22.41
N SER A 83 34.14 0.38 23.12
CA SER A 83 32.84 0.01 22.54
C SER A 83 32.03 1.25 22.08
N MET A 84 32.30 2.40 22.69
CA MET A 84 31.56 3.65 22.50
C MET A 84 31.80 4.45 21.19
N PRO A 85 32.62 4.02 20.21
CA PRO A 85 32.58 4.61 18.87
C PRO A 85 32.46 3.56 17.75
N LYS A 86 31.29 2.93 17.66
CA LYS A 86 30.58 2.64 16.38
C LYS A 86 29.17 3.23 16.38
N ILE A 87 28.91 4.21 17.23
CA ILE A 87 27.69 5.00 17.24
C ILE A 87 27.71 5.81 15.94
N GLN A 88 27.15 5.22 14.89
CA GLN A 88 27.19 5.82 13.58
C GLN A 88 26.38 7.11 13.61
N SER A 89 26.86 8.10 12.87
CA SER A 89 26.15 9.33 12.63
C SER A 89 24.76 8.99 12.10
N SER A 90 23.73 9.08 12.95
CA SER A 90 22.51 9.82 12.67
C SER A 90 21.31 9.39 13.52
N SER A 91 20.47 10.37 13.78
CA SER A 91 19.04 10.23 14.11
C SER A 91 18.20 9.56 13.00
N TYR A 92 18.81 9.03 11.93
CA TYR A 92 18.12 8.60 10.71
C TYR A 92 17.93 7.08 10.61
N ALA A 93 18.57 6.30 11.50
CA ALA A 93 18.21 4.91 11.78
C ALA A 93 17.07 4.84 12.82
N PHE A 94 16.30 3.75 12.81
CA PHE A 94 15.40 3.45 13.94
C PHE A 94 16.25 3.03 15.15
N ILE A 95 15.93 3.56 16.33
CA ILE A 95 16.66 3.24 17.58
C ILE A 95 15.72 2.47 18.50
N GLY A 96 15.96 1.16 18.59
CA GLY A 96 15.28 0.26 19.53
C GLY A 96 15.59 0.61 20.99
N THR A 97 14.66 0.25 21.87
CA THR A 97 14.73 0.59 23.31
C THR A 97 14.67 -0.65 24.21
N GLU A 98 14.69 -1.83 23.60
CA GLU A 98 14.43 -3.11 24.27
C GLU A 98 15.48 -3.35 25.38
N GLY A 99 15.03 -3.58 26.62
CA GLY A 99 15.87 -3.84 27.79
C GLY A 99 16.62 -2.63 28.38
N ALA A 100 16.83 -1.57 27.59
CA ALA A 100 17.68 -0.45 27.99
C ALA A 100 17.19 0.29 29.25
N TYR A 101 15.87 0.51 29.36
CA TYR A 101 15.30 1.21 30.53
C TYR A 101 15.48 0.42 31.83
N ASP A 102 15.34 -0.91 31.77
CA ASP A 102 15.54 -1.79 32.92
C ASP A 102 17.00 -1.82 33.36
N ASP A 103 17.93 -1.87 32.40
CA ASP A 103 19.36 -1.88 32.69
C ASP A 103 19.81 -0.57 33.33
N VAL A 104 19.31 0.58 32.83
CA VAL A 104 19.55 1.89 33.46
C VAL A 104 18.97 1.92 34.87
N LYS A 105 17.76 1.41 35.07
CA LYS A 105 17.13 1.36 36.40
C LYS A 105 17.95 0.53 37.38
N LYS A 106 18.39 -0.68 36.99
CA LYS A 106 19.26 -1.52 37.83
C LYS A 106 20.56 -0.82 38.21
N ALA A 107 21.19 -0.12 37.26
CA ALA A 107 22.42 0.62 37.52
C ALA A 107 22.20 1.77 38.52
N VAL A 108 21.15 2.57 38.34
CA VAL A 108 20.79 3.65 39.26
C VAL A 108 20.44 3.11 40.65
N ASP A 109 19.64 2.05 40.73
CA ASP A 109 19.26 1.39 42.00
C ASP A 109 20.49 0.77 42.71
N SER A 110 21.54 0.42 41.96
CA SER A 110 22.83 -0.05 42.50
C SER A 110 23.78 1.07 42.95
N GLY A 111 23.38 2.33 42.85
CA GLY A 111 24.19 3.48 43.26
C GLY A 111 25.21 3.97 42.23
N ARG A 112 25.11 3.55 40.96
CA ARG A 112 26.00 4.01 39.88
C ARG A 112 25.42 5.26 39.20
N GLU A 113 26.26 6.23 38.92
CA GLU A 113 25.89 7.35 38.03
C GLU A 113 25.68 6.82 36.59
N VAL A 114 24.62 7.25 35.92
CA VAL A 114 24.33 6.90 34.53
C VAL A 114 24.07 8.15 33.71
N LEU A 115 24.73 8.26 32.55
CA LEU A 115 24.39 9.22 31.50
C LEU A 115 23.57 8.53 30.42
N PHE A 116 22.29 8.87 30.31
CA PHE A 116 21.40 8.37 29.25
C PHE A 116 21.38 9.34 28.07
N ILE A 117 21.73 8.87 26.88
CA ILE A 117 21.75 9.61 25.63
C ILE A 117 20.73 8.98 24.66
N GLY A 118 19.72 9.74 24.24
CA GLY A 118 18.69 9.22 23.34
C GLY A 118 17.89 10.30 22.65
N LEU A 119 16.79 9.93 21.99
CA LEU A 119 15.84 10.87 21.43
C LEU A 119 14.98 11.53 22.52
N PRO A 120 14.35 12.69 22.27
CA PRO A 120 13.53 13.38 23.27
C PRO A 120 12.43 12.52 23.88
N CYS A 121 11.76 11.70 23.07
CA CYS A 121 10.76 10.74 23.54
C CYS A 121 11.36 9.64 24.43
N GLN A 122 12.56 9.17 24.14
CA GLN A 122 13.26 8.14 24.89
C GLN A 122 13.78 8.68 26.23
N VAL A 123 14.34 9.90 26.22
CA VAL A 123 14.77 10.61 27.43
C VAL A 123 13.59 10.87 28.36
N ARG A 124 12.46 11.27 27.79
CA ARG A 124 11.22 11.43 28.54
C ARG A 124 10.74 10.12 29.15
N ALA A 125 10.80 9.02 28.41
CA ALA A 125 10.43 7.70 28.90
C ALA A 125 11.31 7.27 30.09
N VAL A 126 12.64 7.37 29.97
CA VAL A 126 13.54 6.95 31.06
C VAL A 126 13.37 7.80 32.31
N LYS A 127 13.14 9.12 32.17
CA LYS A 127 12.83 10.00 33.32
C LYS A 127 11.52 9.61 33.99
N ALA A 128 10.47 9.33 33.21
CA ALA A 128 9.19 8.90 33.76
C ALA A 128 9.29 7.52 34.46
N PHE A 129 10.10 6.62 33.92
CA PHE A 129 10.28 5.27 34.45
C PHE A 129 11.14 5.23 35.73
N ILE A 130 12.21 6.02 35.79
CA ILE A 130 13.15 6.01 36.92
C ILE A 130 12.72 6.99 38.02
N GLY A 131 12.07 8.10 37.67
CA GLY A 131 11.74 9.18 38.59
C GLY A 131 12.91 10.15 38.83
N ASP A 132 12.77 10.99 39.85
CA ASP A 132 13.81 11.97 40.21
C ASP A 132 14.97 11.28 40.94
N SER A 133 16.11 11.15 40.26
CA SER A 133 17.33 10.52 40.79
C SER A 133 18.53 11.40 40.51
N ALA A 134 19.31 11.75 41.54
CA ALA A 134 20.56 12.49 41.40
C ALA A 134 21.62 11.75 40.57
N LEU A 135 21.49 10.41 40.47
CA LEU A 135 22.42 9.54 39.75
C LEU A 135 22.11 9.41 38.25
N LEU A 136 20.94 9.90 37.80
CA LEU A 136 20.56 9.91 36.38
C LEU A 136 20.84 11.28 35.75
N PHE A 137 21.75 11.29 34.79
CA PHE A 137 22.03 12.38 33.86
C PHE A 137 21.42 12.04 32.50
N THR A 138 20.92 13.03 31.77
CA THR A 138 20.23 12.80 30.49
C THR A 138 20.65 13.78 29.41
N ALA A 139 20.80 13.26 28.18
CA ALA A 139 21.08 14.03 26.99
C ALA A 139 20.10 13.66 25.87
N ASP A 140 19.34 14.62 25.36
CA ASP A 140 18.49 14.39 24.19
C ASP A 140 19.16 14.87 22.90
N ILE A 141 19.09 14.04 21.85
CA ILE A 141 19.56 14.38 20.49
C ILE A 141 18.39 14.98 19.72
N ALA A 142 18.59 16.16 19.14
CA ALA A 142 17.56 16.85 18.39
C ALA A 142 16.99 15.96 17.27
N CYS A 143 15.66 15.78 17.26
CA CYS A 143 14.99 14.78 16.44
C CYS A 143 13.99 15.42 15.47
N LYS A 144 13.90 14.88 14.24
CA LYS A 144 12.86 15.23 13.26
C LYS A 144 11.83 14.12 13.02
N GLY A 145 12.08 12.93 13.56
CA GLY A 145 11.31 11.72 13.30
C GLY A 145 12.25 10.57 12.92
N GLN A 146 11.83 9.35 13.24
CA GLN A 146 12.55 8.14 12.86
C GLN A 146 11.84 7.43 11.71
N PRO A 147 12.55 6.63 10.91
CA PRO A 147 11.92 5.72 9.97
C PRO A 147 11.02 4.71 10.72
N SER A 148 10.08 4.12 9.99
CA SER A 148 9.39 2.91 10.43
C SER A 148 10.42 1.81 10.71
N PRO A 149 10.32 1.10 11.86
CA PRO A 149 11.22 -0.01 12.16
C PRO A 149 11.17 -1.10 11.10
N VAL A 150 9.97 -1.41 10.57
CA VAL A 150 9.78 -2.42 9.52
C VAL A 150 10.47 -2.01 8.22
N ILE A 151 10.33 -0.74 7.81
CA ILE A 151 10.98 -0.25 6.59
C ILE A 151 12.49 -0.22 6.77
N TYR A 152 12.97 0.25 7.93
CA TYR A 152 14.41 0.31 8.21
C TYR A 152 15.03 -1.08 8.18
N GLN A 153 14.40 -2.06 8.83
CA GLN A 153 14.83 -3.45 8.82
C GLN A 153 14.89 -4.01 7.39
N LYS A 154 13.83 -3.83 6.60
CA LYS A 154 13.79 -4.30 5.20
C LYS A 154 14.87 -3.65 4.34
N TYR A 155 15.13 -2.36 4.55
CA TYR A 155 16.20 -1.64 3.88
C TYR A 155 17.59 -2.18 4.25
N THR A 156 17.84 -2.48 5.53
CA THR A 156 19.12 -3.06 5.96
C THR A 156 19.30 -4.50 5.49
N GLU A 157 18.23 -5.30 5.47
CA GLU A 157 18.22 -6.65 4.88
C GLU A 157 18.65 -6.59 3.40
N GLU A 158 18.04 -5.70 2.61
CA GLU A 158 18.39 -5.47 1.21
C GLU A 158 19.85 -5.04 1.03
N LEU A 159 20.34 -4.08 1.83
CA LEU A 159 21.74 -3.63 1.79
C LEU A 159 22.75 -4.74 2.08
N THR A 160 22.38 -5.71 2.92
CA THR A 160 23.26 -6.83 3.31
C THR A 160 23.16 -8.04 2.40
N SER A 161 22.25 -8.04 1.43
CA SER A 161 21.96 -9.19 0.57
C SER A 161 23.14 -9.60 -0.33
N ASP A 162 23.82 -8.62 -0.92
CA ASP A 162 24.96 -8.87 -1.83
C ASP A 162 26.29 -9.05 -1.09
N LYS A 163 26.50 -8.26 -0.03
CA LYS A 163 27.78 -8.19 0.69
C LYS A 163 27.56 -7.87 2.17
N PRO A 164 28.35 -8.48 3.09
CA PRO A 164 28.34 -8.10 4.49
C PRO A 164 28.71 -6.63 4.69
N VAL A 165 27.77 -5.86 5.23
CA VAL A 165 27.94 -4.44 5.52
C VAL A 165 28.55 -4.29 6.90
N ARG A 166 29.65 -3.52 6.98
CA ARG A 166 30.30 -3.16 8.24
C ARG A 166 29.64 -1.96 8.90
N SER A 167 29.14 -1.00 8.10
CA SER A 167 28.70 0.30 8.62
C SER A 167 27.93 1.13 7.57
N ILE A 168 26.88 1.84 7.98
CA ILE A 168 26.15 2.86 7.20
C ILE A 168 26.37 4.27 7.79
N ARG A 169 26.89 5.20 7.00
CA ARG A 169 27.01 6.61 7.36
C ARG A 169 25.99 7.43 6.58
N PHE A 170 25.09 8.07 7.33
CA PHE A 170 24.14 9.03 6.78
C PHE A 170 24.73 10.43 6.88
N GLU A 171 24.66 11.19 5.80
CA GLU A 171 25.21 12.55 5.66
C GLU A 171 26.67 12.64 6.12
N PRO A 172 27.57 11.84 5.52
CA PRO A 172 28.99 11.86 5.88
C PRO A 172 29.59 13.24 5.64
N LYS A 173 30.43 13.67 6.58
CA LYS A 173 31.08 14.98 6.55
C LYS A 173 31.85 15.22 5.25
N GLY A 174 31.71 16.43 4.70
CA GLY A 174 32.41 16.84 3.48
C GLY A 174 31.74 16.35 2.19
N LYS A 175 30.56 15.72 2.28
CA LYS A 175 29.72 15.36 1.14
C LYS A 175 28.41 16.17 1.18
N PRO A 176 27.70 16.30 0.04
CA PRO A 176 26.40 16.97 -0.02
C PRO A 176 25.35 16.34 0.91
N ASP A 177 24.39 17.15 1.36
CA ASP A 177 23.22 16.70 2.11
C ASP A 177 22.47 15.58 1.38
N GLY A 178 21.89 14.65 2.12
CA GLY A 178 21.24 13.46 1.55
C GLY A 178 22.19 12.37 1.03
N THR A 179 23.51 12.53 1.20
CA THR A 179 24.48 11.47 0.88
C THR A 179 24.38 10.31 1.88
N LEU A 180 24.45 9.07 1.38
CA LEU A 180 24.56 7.85 2.18
C LEU A 180 25.79 7.05 1.74
N GLU A 181 26.58 6.60 2.71
CA GLU A 181 27.81 5.83 2.47
C GLU A 181 27.76 4.49 3.21
N VAL A 182 28.00 3.40 2.48
CA VAL A 182 28.00 2.04 3.01
C VAL A 182 29.41 1.48 2.91
N SER A 183 29.98 1.07 4.04
CA SER A 183 31.28 0.39 4.09
C SER A 183 31.06 -1.11 4.33
N TYR A 184 31.77 -1.95 3.60
CA TYR A 184 31.66 -3.41 3.66
C TYR A 184 32.80 -4.04 4.46
N GLU A 185 32.62 -5.29 4.90
CA GLU A 185 33.66 -6.04 5.63
C GLU A 185 34.89 -6.36 4.77
N ASP A 186 34.75 -6.40 3.44
CA ASP A 186 35.86 -6.57 2.48
C ASP A 186 36.73 -5.29 2.33
N GLY A 187 36.39 -4.21 3.04
CA GLY A 187 37.09 -2.93 3.00
C GLY A 187 36.63 -1.99 1.87
N THR A 188 35.74 -2.42 0.98
CA THR A 188 35.17 -1.56 -0.06
C THR A 188 34.11 -0.61 0.52
N THR A 189 33.80 0.46 -0.22
CA THR A 189 32.77 1.45 0.18
C THR A 189 31.96 1.90 -1.03
N SER A 190 30.64 1.95 -0.87
CA SER A 190 29.70 2.54 -1.82
C SER A 190 29.21 3.89 -1.31
N THR A 191 29.08 4.87 -2.20
CA THR A 191 28.54 6.20 -1.86
C THR A 191 27.39 6.53 -2.82
N SER A 192 26.21 6.80 -2.25
CA SER A 192 25.07 7.36 -2.96
C SER A 192 24.91 8.83 -2.58
N TYR A 193 25.27 9.74 -3.48
CA TYR A 193 25.16 11.19 -3.26
C TYR A 193 23.71 11.70 -3.27
N ASP A 194 22.78 10.88 -3.73
CA ASP A 194 21.38 11.24 -3.94
C ASP A 194 20.47 10.11 -3.43
N SER A 195 20.69 9.72 -2.17
CA SER A 195 20.17 8.49 -1.59
C SER A 195 18.63 8.43 -1.60
N PRO A 196 18.03 7.36 -2.17
CA PRO A 196 16.59 7.12 -2.07
C PRO A 196 16.12 7.08 -0.61
N TYR A 197 16.94 6.56 0.30
CA TYR A 197 16.61 6.49 1.72
C TYR A 197 16.47 7.88 2.33
N MET A 198 17.46 8.74 2.10
CA MET A 198 17.46 10.10 2.65
C MET A 198 16.30 10.92 2.10
N LYS A 199 16.05 10.85 0.78
CA LYS A 199 14.87 11.46 0.16
C LYS A 199 13.57 11.00 0.77
N ALA A 200 13.43 9.69 0.98
CA ALA A 200 12.22 9.11 1.53
C ALA A 200 12.00 9.56 2.99
N LEU A 201 13.07 9.69 3.76
CA LEU A 201 13.01 10.19 5.13
C LEU A 201 12.63 11.68 5.17
N ASP A 202 13.30 12.51 4.37
CA ASP A 202 13.07 13.97 4.30
C ASP A 202 11.66 14.36 3.84
N ARG A 203 11.01 13.48 3.07
CA ARG A 203 9.65 13.67 2.57
C ARG A 203 8.57 13.00 3.42
N ASN A 204 8.93 12.48 4.59
CA ASN A 204 8.02 11.72 5.47
C ASN A 204 7.39 10.50 4.80
N LEU A 205 8.07 9.89 3.81
CA LEU A 205 7.60 8.69 3.11
C LEU A 205 7.84 7.42 3.91
N ILE A 206 8.90 7.40 4.73
CA ILE A 206 9.26 6.23 5.56
C ILE A 206 9.17 6.52 7.05
N VAL A 207 8.79 7.74 7.45
CA VAL A 207 8.75 8.16 8.86
C VAL A 207 7.69 7.38 9.64
N ASN A 208 7.97 7.03 10.89
CA ASN A 208 7.02 6.36 11.78
C ASN A 208 5.79 7.25 12.02
N GLN A 209 4.58 6.69 11.91
CA GLN A 209 3.33 7.41 12.13
C GLN A 209 3.28 8.12 13.49
N ALA A 210 3.89 7.53 14.54
CA ALA A 210 3.99 8.15 15.85
C ALA A 210 4.82 9.44 15.86
N CYS A 211 5.81 9.56 14.96
CA CYS A 211 6.63 10.76 14.83
C CYS A 211 5.87 11.93 14.19
N VAL A 212 4.93 11.64 13.29
CA VAL A 212 4.08 12.66 12.63
C VAL A 212 3.09 13.28 13.62
N ALA A 213 2.56 12.46 14.53
CA ALA A 213 1.70 12.91 15.62
C ALA A 213 2.48 13.33 16.90
N CYS A 214 3.81 13.45 16.81
CA CYS A 214 4.65 13.67 17.98
C CYS A 214 4.34 15.02 18.64
N ARG A 215 4.03 14.98 19.94
CA ARG A 215 3.76 16.17 20.74
C ARG A 215 5.01 16.72 21.43
N ILE A 216 6.13 16.02 21.32
CA ILE A 216 7.40 16.42 21.93
C ILE A 216 8.18 17.27 20.92
N PRO A 217 8.49 18.54 21.20
CA PRO A 217 9.29 19.34 20.30
C PRO A 217 10.64 18.66 20.02
N GLY A 218 11.08 18.67 18.77
CA GLY A 218 12.37 18.09 18.38
C GLY A 218 13.59 18.72 19.09
N ARG A 219 13.40 19.91 19.68
CA ARG A 219 14.34 20.61 20.59
C ARG A 219 13.61 20.97 21.89
N SER A 220 13.04 19.95 22.54
CA SER A 220 12.18 20.11 23.71
C SER A 220 12.92 20.58 24.96
N GLY A 221 14.23 20.34 25.04
CA GLY A 221 14.97 20.52 26.29
C GLY A 221 14.53 19.53 27.36
N THR A 222 14.17 18.30 26.94
CA THR A 222 13.69 17.23 27.84
C THR A 222 14.83 16.60 28.62
N GLY A 223 16.02 16.50 28.02
CA GLY A 223 17.24 16.08 28.70
C GLY A 223 17.80 17.19 29.58
N ASP A 224 18.73 16.83 30.46
CA ASP A 224 19.54 17.80 31.20
C ASP A 224 20.39 18.63 30.25
N ILE A 225 20.82 18.00 29.15
CA ILE A 225 21.38 18.68 27.98
C ILE A 225 20.63 18.28 26.70
N THR A 226 20.65 19.16 25.70
CA THR A 226 20.20 18.88 24.33
C THR A 226 21.35 19.06 23.35
N ILE A 227 21.53 18.08 22.47
CA ILE A 227 22.56 18.06 21.43
C ILE A 227 21.88 18.28 20.08
N GLY A 228 22.37 19.20 19.26
CA GLY A 228 21.82 19.42 17.92
C GLY A 228 22.79 20.10 16.96
N ASP A 229 22.38 20.24 15.72
CA ASP A 229 23.20 20.88 14.68
C ASP A 229 23.28 22.41 14.83
N ALA A 230 24.51 22.95 14.76
CA ALA A 230 24.81 24.39 14.84
C ALA A 230 24.41 25.16 13.58
N GLU A 231 24.37 24.54 12.40
CA GLU A 231 24.03 25.25 11.15
C GLU A 231 22.64 25.90 11.19
N LYS A 232 21.73 25.34 11.99
CA LYS A 232 20.38 25.88 12.17
C LYS A 232 20.34 27.21 12.93
N PHE A 233 21.47 27.66 13.47
CA PHE A 233 21.63 28.95 14.15
C PHE A 233 22.50 29.92 13.35
N LYS A 234 22.15 30.10 12.05
CA LYS A 234 22.90 30.93 11.09
C LYS A 234 23.38 32.30 11.62
N MET A 235 22.61 32.94 12.50
CA MET A 235 22.98 34.24 13.11
C MET A 235 24.01 34.12 14.25
N LEU A 236 24.02 33.01 14.99
CA LEU A 236 24.97 32.75 16.08
C LEU A 236 26.29 32.18 15.57
N THR A 237 26.28 31.62 14.36
CA THR A 237 27.46 31.06 13.71
C THR A 237 28.24 32.08 12.86
N VAL A 238 27.77 33.33 12.77
CA VAL A 238 28.45 34.41 12.04
C VAL A 238 29.81 34.69 12.68
N GLY A 239 30.89 34.52 11.91
CA GLY A 239 32.27 34.75 12.36
C GLY A 239 33.00 33.50 12.88
N LEU A 240 32.31 32.36 13.04
CA LEU A 240 32.97 31.08 13.27
C LEU A 240 33.71 30.63 12.00
N LYS A 241 34.96 30.18 12.15
CA LYS A 241 35.62 29.42 11.08
C LYS A 241 35.02 28.01 11.06
N ASN A 242 34.40 27.62 9.95
CA ASN A 242 33.75 26.31 9.74
C ASN A 242 32.55 26.04 10.68
N PRO A 243 31.47 26.83 10.62
CA PRO A 243 30.29 26.65 11.48
C PRO A 243 29.58 25.30 11.30
N GLU A 244 29.71 24.66 10.13
CA GLU A 244 29.29 23.28 9.84
C GLU A 244 30.07 22.22 10.65
N LYS A 245 31.13 22.64 11.36
CA LYS A 245 31.95 21.81 12.25
C LYS A 245 31.66 22.06 13.73
N ALA A 246 30.56 22.73 14.08
CA ALA A 246 30.13 22.88 15.45
C ALA A 246 28.82 22.14 15.75
N ILE A 247 28.70 21.63 16.97
CA ILE A 247 27.43 21.13 17.52
C ILE A 247 26.90 22.11 18.54
N THR A 248 25.59 22.34 18.51
CA THR A 248 24.88 23.01 19.60
C THR A 248 24.75 22.07 20.78
N PHE A 249 25.21 22.55 21.92
CA PHE A 249 25.06 21.92 23.21
C PHE A 249 24.29 22.87 24.11
N THR A 250 23.11 22.48 24.57
CA THR A 250 22.24 23.34 25.38
C THR A 250 22.04 22.72 26.75
N SER A 251 22.39 23.43 27.82
CA SER A 251 22.09 23.05 29.20
C SER A 251 20.66 23.48 29.55
N ASN A 252 19.84 22.51 29.98
CA ASN A 252 18.42 22.72 30.27
C ASN A 252 18.09 22.69 31.77
N THR A 253 18.93 22.02 32.58
CA THR A 253 18.75 21.83 34.02
C THR A 253 20.05 22.13 34.77
N GLU A 254 20.01 22.19 36.11
CA GLU A 254 21.21 22.28 36.95
C GLU A 254 22.18 21.12 36.69
N LYS A 255 21.67 19.90 36.51
CA LYS A 255 22.49 18.76 36.08
C LYS A 255 23.13 19.01 34.71
N GLY A 256 22.43 19.69 33.82
CA GLY A 256 22.95 20.12 32.53
C GLY A 256 24.16 21.03 32.64
N GLU A 257 24.13 21.97 33.58
CA GLU A 257 25.28 22.83 33.89
C GLU A 257 26.45 22.03 34.46
N VAL A 258 26.20 21.05 35.35
CA VAL A 258 27.24 20.13 35.85
C VAL A 258 27.90 19.37 34.71
N ILE A 259 27.12 18.86 33.75
CA ILE A 259 27.66 18.18 32.57
C ILE A 259 28.49 19.16 31.74
N ARG A 260 28.00 20.38 31.50
CA ARG A 260 28.70 21.42 30.71
C ARG A 260 30.07 21.75 31.30
N GLU A 261 30.12 22.02 32.60
CA GLU A 261 31.36 22.33 33.31
C GLU A 261 32.32 21.15 33.28
N GLY A 262 31.81 19.94 33.54
CA GLY A 262 32.60 18.72 33.45
C GLY A 262 33.21 18.49 32.07
N VAL A 263 32.42 18.63 31.02
CA VAL A 263 32.88 18.49 29.62
C VAL A 263 33.93 19.54 29.26
N ALA A 264 33.80 20.78 29.75
CA ALA A 264 34.79 21.83 29.55
C ALA A 264 36.15 21.53 30.22
N THR A 265 36.19 20.69 31.27
CA THR A 265 37.47 20.22 31.85
C THR A 265 38.12 19.11 31.02
N VAL A 266 37.33 18.36 30.24
CA VAL A 266 37.79 17.24 29.40
C VAL A 266 38.15 17.70 27.98
N THR A 267 37.70 18.89 27.57
CA THR A 267 37.86 19.41 26.20
C THR A 267 38.17 20.91 26.16
N GLY A 268 38.91 21.38 25.15
CA GLY A 268 39.14 22.81 24.91
C GLY A 268 37.91 23.53 24.32
N MET A 269 36.76 23.40 24.97
CA MET A 269 35.45 23.87 24.50
C MET A 269 35.35 25.40 24.56
N GLU A 270 34.83 26.03 23.49
CA GLU A 270 34.49 27.45 23.47
C GLU A 270 33.00 27.62 23.83
N SER A 271 32.71 28.39 24.89
CA SER A 271 31.34 28.62 25.38
C SER A 271 30.85 30.02 25.00
N TYR A 272 29.60 30.13 24.53
CA TYR A 272 29.01 31.41 24.14
C TYR A 272 27.60 31.55 24.74
N SER A 273 27.46 32.33 25.82
CA SER A 273 26.15 32.48 26.47
C SER A 273 25.23 33.42 25.69
N PHE A 274 24.01 32.97 25.37
CA PHE A 274 22.95 33.78 24.78
C PHE A 274 21.58 33.31 25.29
N PRO A 275 20.63 34.22 25.58
CA PRO A 275 19.28 33.84 25.95
C PRO A 275 18.52 33.27 24.73
N SER A 276 18.21 31.99 24.76
CA SER A 276 17.41 31.29 23.74
C SER A 276 15.95 31.15 24.17
N LYS A 277 15.01 31.64 23.36
CA LYS A 277 13.59 31.31 23.50
C LYS A 277 13.33 29.96 22.83
N ARG A 278 12.86 28.96 23.59
CA ARG A 278 12.50 27.64 23.06
C ARG A 278 11.47 27.78 21.94
N SER A 279 11.70 27.06 20.83
CA SER A 279 10.65 26.80 19.85
C SER A 279 9.65 25.82 20.48
N ALA A 280 8.65 26.35 21.18
CA ALA A 280 7.71 25.58 22.00
C ALA A 280 6.68 24.76 21.19
N LYS A 281 6.61 24.92 19.86
CA LYS A 281 5.59 24.22 19.07
C LYS A 281 6.17 23.02 18.33
N PRO A 282 5.66 21.80 18.56
CA PRO A 282 5.95 20.68 17.67
C PRO A 282 5.47 21.06 16.26
N LYS A 283 6.31 20.78 15.26
CA LYS A 283 5.88 20.91 13.87
C LYS A 283 4.85 19.82 13.61
N LYS A 284 3.62 20.20 13.29
CA LYS A 284 2.62 19.26 12.80
C LYS A 284 2.98 18.97 11.35
N GLU A 285 3.69 17.89 11.12
CA GLU A 285 3.95 17.40 9.76
C GLU A 285 2.87 16.39 9.38
N GLU A 286 2.71 16.14 8.09
CA GLU A 286 1.84 15.09 7.57
C GLU A 286 2.72 14.00 6.96
N LEU A 287 2.23 12.75 6.99
CA LEU A 287 2.85 11.67 6.24
C LEU A 287 2.73 11.95 4.74
N HIS A 288 3.73 11.49 3.98
CA HIS A 288 3.60 11.48 2.54
C HIS A 288 2.37 10.66 2.12
N LEU A 289 1.63 11.12 1.10
CA LEU A 289 0.46 10.37 0.58
C LEU A 289 0.83 8.93 0.15
N GLY A 290 2.08 8.74 -0.29
CA GLY A 290 2.61 7.43 -0.65
C GLY A 290 3.04 6.54 0.53
N TRP A 291 2.91 6.96 1.79
CA TRP A 291 3.45 6.21 2.94
C TRP A 291 2.86 4.80 3.08
N ILE A 292 1.54 4.65 2.98
CA ILE A 292 0.87 3.33 3.03
C ILE A 292 1.31 2.46 1.86
N ARG A 293 1.47 3.07 0.67
CA ARG A 293 1.93 2.38 -0.52
C ARG A 293 3.37 1.89 -0.35
N MET A 294 4.26 2.72 0.18
CA MET A 294 5.66 2.37 0.47
C MET A 294 5.74 1.16 1.41
N MET A 295 4.99 1.19 2.52
CA MET A 295 4.92 0.06 3.45
C MET A 295 4.49 -1.24 2.76
N ARG A 296 3.45 -1.19 1.92
CA ARG A 296 2.95 -2.37 1.21
C ARG A 296 3.95 -2.90 0.17
N MET A 297 4.58 -2.02 -0.60
CA MET A 297 5.57 -2.42 -1.60
C MET A 297 6.79 -3.07 -0.95
N VAL A 298 7.33 -2.47 0.11
CA VAL A 298 8.48 -3.03 0.83
C VAL A 298 8.14 -4.36 1.51
N ASN A 299 6.95 -4.51 2.09
CA ASN A 299 6.52 -5.78 2.68
C ASN A 299 6.32 -6.90 1.65
N ARG A 300 5.99 -6.56 0.39
CA ARG A 300 5.93 -7.50 -0.74
C ARG A 300 7.31 -7.84 -1.32
N GLY A 301 8.39 -7.25 -0.81
CA GLY A 301 9.75 -7.47 -1.31
C GLY A 301 10.10 -6.67 -2.56
N VAL A 302 9.35 -5.60 -2.88
CA VAL A 302 9.77 -4.68 -3.96
C VAL A 302 11.04 -3.94 -3.53
N PRO A 303 12.09 -3.88 -4.37
CA PRO A 303 13.34 -3.18 -4.05
C PRO A 303 13.09 -1.76 -3.55
N PHE A 304 13.82 -1.36 -2.50
CA PHE A 304 13.56 -0.13 -1.78
C PHE A 304 13.64 1.11 -2.68
N ASP A 305 14.63 1.16 -3.57
CA ASP A 305 14.81 2.27 -4.51
C ASP A 305 13.66 2.38 -5.53
N LYS A 306 13.17 1.25 -6.05
CA LYS A 306 12.00 1.15 -6.92
C LYS A 306 10.77 1.63 -6.16
N ALA A 307 10.54 1.17 -4.92
CA ALA A 307 9.40 1.57 -4.10
C ALA A 307 9.40 3.09 -3.82
N VAL A 308 10.55 3.67 -3.47
CA VAL A 308 10.69 5.13 -3.31
C VAL A 308 10.38 5.85 -4.61
N GLY A 309 10.93 5.38 -5.73
CA GLY A 309 10.67 5.96 -7.06
C GLY A 309 9.19 5.96 -7.43
N TYR A 310 8.49 4.85 -7.16
CA TYR A 310 7.08 4.68 -7.47
C TYR A 310 6.20 5.59 -6.61
N CYS A 311 6.48 5.66 -5.31
CA CYS A 311 5.72 6.50 -4.39
C CYS A 311 5.95 8.00 -4.61
N MET A 312 7.19 8.41 -4.90
CA MET A 312 7.54 9.83 -5.12
C MET A 312 7.03 10.36 -6.46
N LYS A 313 7.11 9.53 -7.52
CA LYS A 313 6.70 9.92 -8.89
C LYS A 313 5.26 9.50 -9.23
N TRP A 314 4.57 8.84 -8.30
CA TRP A 314 3.24 8.28 -8.50
C TRP A 314 3.17 7.37 -9.74
N ARG A 315 4.13 6.44 -9.87
CA ARG A 315 4.24 5.51 -11.01
C ARG A 315 3.48 4.21 -10.78
N PHE A 316 3.04 3.58 -11.86
CA PHE A 316 2.26 2.33 -11.90
C PHE A 316 2.70 1.50 -13.10
N ASP A 317 2.71 0.19 -12.94
CA ASP A 317 3.04 -0.74 -14.02
C ASP A 317 1.88 -0.87 -15.02
N VAL A 318 0.65 -0.83 -14.53
CA VAL A 318 -0.55 -1.03 -15.34
C VAL A 318 -1.68 -0.07 -14.94
N GLY A 319 -2.33 0.53 -15.93
CA GLY A 319 -3.55 1.31 -15.79
C GLY A 319 -4.74 0.54 -16.33
N ILE A 320 -5.74 0.26 -15.49
CA ILE A 320 -6.92 -0.53 -15.83
C ILE A 320 -8.09 0.41 -16.14
N ALA A 321 -8.55 0.40 -17.38
CA ALA A 321 -9.69 1.18 -17.87
C ALA A 321 -10.94 0.31 -18.01
N GLY A 322 -12.08 0.86 -17.59
CA GLY A 322 -13.40 0.27 -17.80
C GLY A 322 -14.38 0.57 -16.65
N PRO A 323 -15.56 -0.06 -16.64
CA PRO A 323 -16.63 0.22 -15.67
C PRO A 323 -16.42 -0.44 -14.28
N TRP A 324 -15.25 -0.28 -13.67
CA TRP A 324 -14.88 -0.91 -12.38
C TRP A 324 -15.63 -0.40 -11.14
N HIS A 325 -16.49 0.62 -11.31
CA HIS A 325 -17.36 1.18 -10.28
C HIS A 325 -18.84 1.27 -10.75
N SER A 326 -19.26 0.38 -11.65
CA SER A 326 -20.65 0.31 -12.11
C SER A 326 -21.61 -0.13 -11.01
N ASP A 327 -22.91 0.00 -11.27
CA ASP A 327 -23.95 -0.51 -10.38
C ASP A 327 -24.07 -2.05 -10.42
N GLU A 328 -23.38 -2.72 -11.37
CA GLU A 328 -23.47 -4.16 -11.58
C GLU A 328 -22.39 -4.91 -10.80
N HIS A 329 -22.82 -5.68 -9.80
CA HIS A 329 -21.91 -6.39 -8.89
C HIS A 329 -20.94 -7.32 -9.62
N GLY A 330 -21.41 -8.10 -10.59
CA GLY A 330 -20.57 -9.02 -11.38
C GLY A 330 -19.45 -8.31 -12.12
N THR A 331 -19.77 -7.21 -12.81
CA THR A 331 -18.77 -6.37 -13.49
C THR A 331 -17.76 -5.80 -12.49
N VAL A 332 -18.20 -5.20 -11.38
CA VAL A 332 -17.29 -4.64 -10.37
C VAL A 332 -16.34 -5.70 -9.81
N LEU A 333 -16.83 -6.92 -9.57
CA LEU A 333 -16.03 -8.02 -9.03
C LEU A 333 -15.05 -8.60 -10.07
N SER A 334 -15.40 -8.58 -11.36
CA SER A 334 -14.47 -8.96 -12.42
C SER A 334 -13.30 -7.98 -12.55
N TYR A 335 -13.54 -6.67 -12.39
CA TYR A 335 -12.46 -5.69 -12.29
C TYR A 335 -11.62 -5.81 -11.01
N TYR A 336 -12.24 -6.24 -9.91
CA TYR A 336 -11.51 -6.55 -8.68
C TYR A 336 -10.58 -7.75 -8.87
N ALA A 337 -11.08 -8.82 -9.49
CA ALA A 337 -10.28 -9.98 -9.88
C ALA A 337 -9.12 -9.59 -10.82
N LEU A 338 -9.37 -8.73 -11.81
CA LEU A 338 -8.33 -8.21 -12.71
C LEU A 338 -7.28 -7.40 -11.94
N TYR A 339 -7.69 -6.56 -10.99
CA TYR A 339 -6.78 -5.76 -10.17
C TYR A 339 -5.84 -6.64 -9.35
N ASP A 340 -6.36 -7.64 -8.64
CA ASP A 340 -5.53 -8.52 -7.80
C ASP A 340 -4.71 -9.50 -8.64
N MET A 341 -5.22 -10.00 -9.77
CA MET A 341 -4.43 -10.80 -10.71
C MET A 341 -3.17 -10.04 -11.17
N MET A 342 -3.28 -8.75 -11.49
CA MET A 342 -2.11 -7.93 -11.84
C MET A 342 -1.13 -7.77 -10.65
N ARG A 343 -1.64 -7.74 -9.41
CA ARG A 343 -0.79 -7.66 -8.22
C ARG A 343 -0.04 -8.96 -7.94
N ASP A 344 -0.68 -10.09 -8.22
CA ASP A 344 -0.08 -11.42 -8.09
C ASP A 344 1.03 -11.62 -9.13
N MET A 345 0.87 -11.05 -10.33
CA MET A 345 1.94 -10.88 -11.34
C MET A 345 3.05 -9.90 -10.94
N GLY A 346 3.05 -9.37 -9.70
CA GLY A 346 4.07 -8.46 -9.20
C GLY A 346 3.97 -7.02 -9.71
N MET A 347 2.87 -6.66 -10.38
CA MET A 347 2.65 -5.31 -10.91
C MET A 347 1.98 -4.38 -9.88
N GLU A 348 2.12 -3.08 -10.11
CA GLU A 348 1.42 -2.02 -9.39
C GLU A 348 0.28 -1.41 -10.24
N PRO A 349 -0.97 -1.87 -10.06
CA PRO A 349 -2.13 -1.36 -10.80
C PRO A 349 -2.70 -0.04 -10.27
N ILE A 350 -3.25 0.74 -11.21
CA ILE A 350 -4.13 1.89 -10.97
C ILE A 350 -5.42 1.76 -11.78
N MET A 351 -6.57 1.96 -11.13
CA MET A 351 -7.89 2.01 -11.76
C MET A 351 -8.11 3.39 -12.38
N LEU A 352 -8.45 3.42 -13.67
CA LEU A 352 -8.61 4.65 -14.45
C LEU A 352 -10.09 5.04 -14.52
N ASP A 353 -10.39 6.28 -14.16
CA ASP A 353 -11.75 6.82 -14.21
C ASP A 353 -12.07 7.41 -15.59
N ARG A 354 -13.37 7.35 -15.95
CA ARG A 354 -13.91 8.10 -17.09
C ARG A 354 -13.78 9.61 -16.89
N ARG A 355 -13.80 10.35 -18.00
CA ARG A 355 -13.69 11.82 -17.98
C ARG A 355 -14.95 12.46 -17.42
N ARG A 356 -14.81 13.64 -16.81
CA ARG A 356 -15.91 14.34 -16.10
C ARG A 356 -17.09 14.73 -17.00
N ALA A 357 -16.83 15.02 -18.28
CA ALA A 357 -17.86 15.42 -19.24
C ALA A 357 -18.72 14.25 -19.74
N SER A 358 -18.31 13.01 -19.44
CA SER A 358 -18.88 11.80 -20.02
C SER A 358 -20.20 11.42 -19.36
N LYS A 359 -21.14 10.89 -20.17
CA LYS A 359 -22.36 10.28 -19.63
C LYS A 359 -21.97 9.08 -18.77
N GLY A 360 -22.58 8.96 -17.58
CA GLY A 360 -22.21 7.91 -16.62
C GLY A 360 -20.93 8.18 -15.84
N ALA A 361 -20.32 9.37 -15.97
CA ALA A 361 -19.29 9.81 -15.02
C ALA A 361 -19.89 9.84 -13.60
N PRO A 362 -19.17 9.36 -12.57
CA PRO A 362 -19.71 9.23 -11.23
C PRO A 362 -20.25 10.56 -10.70
N ALA A 363 -21.49 10.58 -10.20
CA ALA A 363 -22.16 11.78 -9.69
C ALA A 363 -21.48 12.39 -8.43
N SER A 364 -20.51 11.68 -7.84
CA SER A 364 -19.70 12.12 -6.71
C SER A 364 -18.42 11.28 -6.61
N PRO A 365 -17.24 11.85 -6.35
CA PRO A 365 -16.00 11.09 -6.12
C PRO A 365 -15.98 10.32 -4.78
N ARG A 366 -17.14 10.17 -4.12
CA ARG A 366 -17.24 9.73 -2.71
C ARG A 366 -18.02 8.44 -2.48
N ILE A 367 -18.48 7.73 -3.52
CA ILE A 367 -18.88 6.32 -3.36
C ILE A 367 -17.60 5.49 -3.57
N LEU A 368 -16.69 5.46 -2.60
CA LEU A 368 -16.58 4.41 -1.57
C LEU A 368 -16.46 2.99 -2.15
N ASN A 369 -15.67 2.78 -3.20
CA ASN A 369 -15.12 1.45 -3.40
C ASN A 369 -13.95 1.23 -2.42
N LYS A 370 -14.24 0.75 -1.21
CA LYS A 370 -13.20 0.37 -0.21
C LYS A 370 -12.30 -0.78 -0.70
N LYS A 371 -12.65 -1.44 -1.81
CA LYS A 371 -11.91 -2.57 -2.37
C LYS A 371 -10.51 -2.18 -2.83
N TYR A 372 -10.35 -0.96 -3.36
CA TYR A 372 -9.05 -0.49 -3.85
C TYR A 372 -8.40 0.49 -2.87
N PRO A 373 -7.08 0.43 -2.70
CA PRO A 373 -6.35 1.48 -2.00
C PRO A 373 -6.56 2.83 -2.69
N PHE A 374 -6.72 3.92 -1.93
CA PHE A 374 -6.96 5.24 -2.51
C PHE A 374 -5.89 5.68 -3.52
N TYR A 375 -4.64 5.21 -3.35
CA TYR A 375 -3.54 5.53 -4.25
C TYR A 375 -3.58 4.74 -5.57
N SER A 376 -4.38 3.68 -5.64
CA SER A 376 -4.62 2.86 -6.84
C SER A 376 -5.86 3.31 -7.59
N ILE A 377 -6.39 4.50 -7.33
CA ILE A 377 -7.49 5.10 -8.09
C ILE A 377 -6.97 6.40 -8.70
N SER A 378 -7.14 6.55 -10.01
CA SER A 378 -6.76 7.77 -10.72
C SER A 378 -7.59 8.96 -10.26
N LYS A 379 -7.02 10.16 -10.33
CA LYS A 379 -7.84 11.37 -10.22
C LYS A 379 -8.74 11.49 -11.45
N TRP A 380 -9.81 12.25 -11.32
CA TRP A 380 -10.65 12.58 -12.47
C TRP A 380 -9.95 13.55 -13.42
N TYR A 381 -10.10 13.29 -14.72
CA TYR A 381 -9.61 14.15 -15.78
C TYR A 381 -10.79 14.81 -16.52
N PRO A 382 -10.69 16.09 -16.88
CA PRO A 382 -11.75 16.79 -17.61
C PRO A 382 -11.85 16.37 -19.09
N ASP A 383 -10.71 16.04 -19.72
CA ASP A 383 -10.56 15.79 -21.15
C ASP A 383 -9.36 14.86 -21.44
N ALA A 384 -9.27 14.36 -22.68
CA ALA A 384 -8.20 13.45 -23.12
C ALA A 384 -6.81 14.09 -23.00
N GLN A 385 -6.68 15.39 -23.31
CA GLN A 385 -5.41 16.11 -23.25
C GLN A 385 -4.83 16.12 -21.83
N SER A 386 -5.68 16.36 -20.84
CA SER A 386 -5.30 16.32 -19.43
C SER A 386 -5.04 14.89 -18.97
N GLN A 387 -5.79 13.91 -19.50
CA GLN A 387 -5.64 12.48 -19.19
C GLN A 387 -4.33 11.89 -19.73
N ALA A 388 -3.78 12.46 -20.81
CA ALA A 388 -2.47 12.07 -21.37
C ALA A 388 -1.31 12.22 -20.36
N GLU A 389 -1.52 12.92 -19.25
CA GLU A 389 -0.60 12.93 -18.11
C GLU A 389 -0.30 11.52 -17.56
N LEU A 390 -1.25 10.58 -17.71
CA LEU A 390 -1.07 9.17 -17.33
C LEU A 390 0.07 8.49 -18.09
N ASN A 391 0.42 8.92 -19.31
CA ASN A 391 1.56 8.36 -20.05
C ASN A 391 2.90 8.52 -19.30
N ASN A 392 3.01 9.53 -18.42
CA ASN A 392 4.21 9.76 -17.60
C ASN A 392 4.25 8.91 -16.31
N ARG A 393 3.11 8.32 -15.94
CA ARG A 393 2.92 7.59 -14.68
C ARG A 393 2.71 6.10 -14.88
N VAL A 394 2.09 5.71 -15.97
CA VAL A 394 1.67 4.34 -16.26
C VAL A 394 2.54 3.75 -17.36
N VAL A 395 3.03 2.53 -17.15
CA VAL A 395 3.86 1.82 -18.14
C VAL A 395 2.98 1.20 -19.23
N ARG A 396 1.91 0.48 -18.84
CA ARG A 396 1.01 -0.27 -19.75
C ARG A 396 -0.46 0.05 -19.46
N PHE A 397 -1.31 -0.04 -20.47
CA PHE A 397 -2.75 0.20 -20.33
C PHE A 397 -3.55 -1.05 -20.67
N VAL A 398 -4.51 -1.38 -19.82
CA VAL A 398 -5.39 -2.54 -19.98
C VAL A 398 -6.82 -2.04 -20.00
N VAL A 399 -7.57 -2.43 -21.02
CA VAL A 399 -9.04 -2.35 -21.02
C VAL A 399 -9.55 -3.66 -20.47
N GLY A 400 -10.32 -3.57 -19.37
CA GLY A 400 -10.84 -4.75 -18.69
C GLY A 400 -12.03 -5.42 -19.40
N PRO A 401 -12.59 -6.46 -18.78
CA PRO A 401 -13.57 -7.35 -19.38
C PRO A 401 -14.97 -6.76 -19.53
N GLY A 402 -15.79 -7.46 -20.32
CA GLY A 402 -17.20 -7.14 -20.55
C GLY A 402 -17.46 -6.34 -21.82
N ARG A 403 -18.63 -5.71 -21.89
CA ARG A 403 -19.12 -4.98 -23.08
C ARG A 403 -18.59 -3.53 -23.11
N VAL A 404 -17.30 -3.39 -23.36
CA VAL A 404 -16.60 -2.09 -23.42
C VAL A 404 -16.58 -1.48 -24.83
N TRP A 405 -16.71 -2.32 -25.86
CA TRP A 405 -16.73 -1.93 -27.27
C TRP A 405 -18.18 -1.73 -27.73
N LYS A 406 -18.60 -0.48 -27.94
CA LYS A 406 -19.97 -0.10 -28.32
C LYS A 406 -19.95 1.05 -29.34
N ASP A 407 -21.09 1.34 -29.95
CA ASP A 407 -21.26 2.53 -30.80
C ASP A 407 -21.21 3.84 -30.01
N GLY A 408 -20.47 4.79 -30.57
CA GLY A 408 -20.22 6.11 -29.99
C GLY A 408 -21.36 7.10 -30.18
N ALA A 409 -22.44 6.77 -30.88
CA ALA A 409 -23.54 7.71 -31.14
C ALA A 409 -24.23 8.20 -29.84
N SER A 410 -24.37 7.33 -28.84
CA SER A 410 -25.05 7.66 -27.57
C SER A 410 -24.10 8.04 -26.43
N ASP A 411 -22.87 7.51 -26.45
CA ASP A 411 -21.80 7.74 -25.47
C ASP A 411 -20.40 7.87 -26.13
N PRO A 412 -20.15 8.95 -26.90
CA PRO A 412 -18.89 9.13 -27.64
C PRO A 412 -17.66 9.10 -26.72
N ASP A 413 -17.79 9.69 -25.52
CA ASP A 413 -16.72 9.73 -24.56
C ASP A 413 -16.42 8.36 -23.92
N GLY A 414 -17.41 7.47 -23.85
CA GLY A 414 -17.22 6.10 -23.36
C GLY A 414 -16.40 5.28 -24.33
N VAL A 415 -16.75 5.39 -25.61
CA VAL A 415 -15.98 4.77 -26.69
C VAL A 415 -14.56 5.30 -26.72
N SER A 416 -14.38 6.62 -26.71
CA SER A 416 -13.04 7.21 -26.76
C SER A 416 -12.17 6.89 -25.51
N PHE A 417 -12.80 6.65 -24.36
CA PHE A 417 -12.11 6.18 -23.16
C PHE A 417 -11.66 4.72 -23.26
N HIS A 418 -12.52 3.81 -23.75
CA HIS A 418 -12.14 2.40 -23.93
C HIS A 418 -11.18 2.19 -25.11
N THR A 419 -11.19 3.06 -26.12
CA THR A 419 -10.18 3.04 -27.19
C THR A 419 -8.85 3.67 -26.79
N LEU A 420 -8.73 4.17 -25.55
CA LEU A 420 -7.52 4.73 -24.98
C LEU A 420 -6.94 5.87 -25.85
N ASP A 421 -7.80 6.81 -26.25
CA ASP A 421 -7.43 7.91 -27.15
C ASP A 421 -6.37 8.88 -26.60
N PHE A 422 -6.16 8.88 -25.28
CA PHE A 422 -5.18 9.69 -24.56
C PHE A 422 -3.81 9.00 -24.43
N VAL A 423 -3.69 7.73 -24.82
CA VAL A 423 -2.46 6.93 -24.67
C VAL A 423 -1.57 7.13 -25.89
N ASP A 424 -0.27 7.37 -25.65
CA ASP A 424 0.72 7.58 -26.71
C ASP A 424 0.97 6.29 -27.51
N ASP A 425 1.23 6.39 -28.82
CA ASP A 425 1.35 5.22 -29.71
C ASP A 425 2.48 4.24 -29.34
N GLY A 426 3.52 4.69 -28.62
CA GLY A 426 4.60 3.84 -28.13
C GLY A 426 4.26 3.06 -26.85
N LYS A 427 3.07 3.25 -26.28
CA LYS A 427 2.63 2.56 -25.06
C LYS A 427 1.93 1.25 -25.39
N ARG A 428 2.16 0.29 -24.50
CA ARG A 428 1.48 -1.01 -24.59
C ARG A 428 0.02 -0.90 -24.19
N MET A 429 -0.89 -1.32 -25.06
CA MET A 429 -2.33 -1.35 -24.85
C MET A 429 -2.88 -2.77 -25.06
N VAL A 430 -3.65 -3.28 -24.11
CA VAL A 430 -4.21 -4.63 -24.15
C VAL A 430 -5.70 -4.59 -23.79
N SER A 431 -6.51 -5.42 -24.44
CA SER A 431 -7.91 -5.66 -24.08
C SER A 431 -8.08 -7.09 -23.59
N VAL A 432 -8.64 -7.27 -22.41
CA VAL A 432 -8.78 -8.57 -21.75
C VAL A 432 -10.25 -8.98 -21.70
N SER A 433 -10.60 -10.14 -22.26
CA SER A 433 -11.90 -10.81 -22.12
C SER A 433 -13.11 -9.90 -22.40
N SER A 434 -13.08 -9.22 -23.55
CA SER A 434 -14.17 -8.34 -24.00
C SER A 434 -15.29 -9.12 -24.72
N SER A 435 -16.48 -8.55 -24.84
CA SER A 435 -17.62 -9.20 -25.53
C SER A 435 -18.42 -8.20 -26.36
N LEU A 436 -18.98 -8.68 -27.47
CA LEU A 436 -19.81 -7.93 -28.40
C LEU A 436 -21.20 -8.58 -28.55
N SER A 437 -22.23 -7.75 -28.73
CA SER A 437 -23.53 -8.18 -29.29
C SER A 437 -23.55 -8.02 -30.81
N GLU A 438 -24.55 -8.61 -31.48
CA GLU A 438 -24.79 -8.39 -32.93
C GLU A 438 -24.92 -6.90 -33.27
N GLU A 439 -25.58 -6.12 -32.41
CA GLU A 439 -25.69 -4.68 -32.59
C GLU A 439 -24.32 -3.99 -32.51
N ASP A 440 -23.45 -4.43 -31.58
CA ASP A 440 -22.09 -3.90 -31.45
C ASP A 440 -21.25 -4.26 -32.69
N GLU A 441 -21.45 -5.45 -33.27
CA GLU A 441 -20.80 -5.92 -34.51
C GLU A 441 -21.23 -5.09 -35.73
N GLU A 442 -22.53 -4.86 -35.90
CA GLU A 442 -23.07 -4.01 -36.98
C GLU A 442 -22.52 -2.58 -36.91
N GLN A 443 -22.27 -2.10 -35.70
CA GLN A 443 -21.81 -0.74 -35.42
C GLN A 443 -20.30 -0.68 -35.12
N ALA A 444 -19.52 -1.71 -35.48
CA ALA A 444 -18.13 -1.85 -35.01
C ALA A 444 -17.12 -0.82 -35.53
N ARG A 445 -17.50 -0.05 -36.56
CA ARG A 445 -16.61 0.88 -37.27
C ARG A 445 -15.86 1.87 -36.36
N PRO A 446 -16.45 2.49 -35.32
CA PRO A 446 -15.76 3.47 -34.47
C PRO A 446 -14.61 2.89 -33.64
N PHE A 447 -14.67 1.60 -33.25
CA PHE A 447 -13.66 1.00 -32.37
C PHE A 447 -12.69 0.06 -33.07
N VAL A 448 -13.07 -0.58 -34.19
CA VAL A 448 -12.19 -1.53 -34.92
C VAL A 448 -10.88 -0.87 -35.38
N ASP A 449 -10.93 0.37 -35.87
CA ASP A 449 -9.71 1.08 -36.28
C ASP A 449 -8.80 1.38 -35.07
N ALA A 450 -9.37 1.62 -33.89
CA ALA A 450 -8.60 1.84 -32.68
C ALA A 450 -7.97 0.55 -32.14
N LEU A 451 -8.65 -0.60 -32.27
CA LEU A 451 -8.12 -1.91 -31.87
C LEU A 451 -6.82 -2.29 -32.59
N ARG A 452 -6.56 -1.72 -33.78
CA ARG A 452 -5.26 -1.91 -34.46
C ARG A 452 -4.06 -1.35 -33.69
N ARG A 453 -4.29 -0.41 -32.77
CA ARG A 453 -3.23 0.13 -31.89
C ARG A 453 -2.94 -0.80 -30.71
N PHE A 454 -3.81 -1.75 -30.42
CA PHE A 454 -3.66 -2.66 -29.27
C PHE A 454 -2.65 -3.76 -29.59
N ASN A 455 -1.79 -4.05 -28.64
CA ASN A 455 -0.78 -5.11 -28.72
C ASN A 455 -1.34 -6.49 -28.44
N GLY A 456 -2.55 -6.57 -27.88
CA GLY A 456 -3.27 -7.80 -27.63
C GLY A 456 -4.74 -7.51 -27.39
N VAL A 457 -5.61 -8.28 -28.03
CA VAL A 457 -7.06 -8.19 -27.85
C VAL A 457 -7.57 -9.59 -27.58
N SER A 458 -8.45 -9.74 -26.60
CA SER A 458 -9.09 -11.02 -26.32
C SER A 458 -10.59 -10.86 -26.07
N ALA A 459 -11.29 -11.98 -26.22
CA ALA A 459 -12.72 -12.07 -26.09
C ALA A 459 -13.15 -13.13 -25.07
N SER A 460 -14.31 -12.93 -24.45
CA SER A 460 -14.93 -13.87 -23.50
C SER A 460 -15.76 -14.97 -24.18
N ASP A 461 -15.89 -14.93 -25.50
CA ASP A 461 -16.68 -15.87 -26.31
C ASP A 461 -16.07 -16.01 -27.72
N ASN A 462 -16.34 -17.15 -28.37
CA ASN A 462 -15.73 -17.51 -29.65
C ASN A 462 -16.30 -16.71 -30.82
N GLU A 463 -17.57 -16.33 -30.77
CA GLU A 463 -18.22 -15.49 -31.77
C GLU A 463 -17.55 -14.12 -31.82
N THR A 464 -17.36 -13.46 -30.67
CA THR A 464 -16.66 -12.17 -30.57
C THR A 464 -15.21 -12.31 -31.06
N ALA A 465 -14.48 -13.36 -30.64
CA ALA A 465 -13.11 -13.59 -31.10
C ALA A 465 -13.04 -13.73 -32.64
N SER A 466 -13.97 -14.51 -33.21
CA SER A 466 -14.04 -14.77 -34.65
C SER A 466 -14.39 -13.50 -35.44
N PHE A 467 -15.33 -12.70 -34.93
CA PHE A 467 -15.71 -11.42 -35.53
C PHE A 467 -14.51 -10.45 -35.58
N LEU A 468 -13.81 -10.29 -34.46
CA LEU A 468 -12.64 -9.41 -34.37
C LEU A 468 -11.51 -9.87 -35.30
N LYS A 469 -11.27 -11.18 -35.43
CA LYS A 469 -10.36 -11.75 -36.44
C LYS A 469 -10.80 -11.39 -37.86
N GLY A 470 -12.09 -11.46 -38.17
CA GLY A 470 -12.67 -11.04 -39.46
C GLY A 470 -12.44 -9.55 -39.76
N CYS A 471 -12.38 -8.71 -38.72
CA CYS A 471 -12.07 -7.29 -38.82
C CYS A 471 -10.56 -6.97 -38.92
N GLY A 472 -9.70 -7.99 -38.88
CA GLY A 472 -8.24 -7.84 -38.97
C GLY A 472 -7.55 -7.60 -37.63
N THR A 473 -8.19 -7.92 -36.51
CA THR A 473 -7.60 -7.90 -35.17
C THR A 473 -7.37 -9.34 -34.71
N ASP A 474 -6.12 -9.70 -34.39
CA ASP A 474 -5.79 -11.05 -33.92
C ASP A 474 -6.28 -11.24 -32.47
N ALA A 475 -7.57 -11.58 -32.34
CA ALA A 475 -8.24 -11.74 -31.05
C ALA A 475 -8.31 -13.21 -30.64
N GLU A 476 -7.97 -13.53 -29.39
CA GLU A 476 -8.05 -14.90 -28.86
C GLU A 476 -9.14 -15.00 -27.79
N PHE A 477 -9.71 -16.20 -27.62
CA PHE A 477 -10.56 -16.46 -26.45
C PHE A 477 -9.67 -16.52 -25.20
N VAL A 478 -10.02 -15.76 -24.18
CA VAL A 478 -9.34 -15.71 -22.88
C VAL A 478 -10.41 -15.67 -21.81
N LEU A 479 -10.23 -16.44 -20.75
CA LEU A 479 -11.16 -16.47 -19.62
C LEU A 479 -11.34 -15.07 -19.01
N ASP A 480 -12.50 -14.87 -18.39
CA ASP A 480 -12.72 -13.69 -17.57
C ASP A 480 -11.78 -13.72 -16.34
N PRO A 481 -11.27 -12.56 -15.86
CA PRO A 481 -10.45 -12.47 -14.66
C PRO A 481 -11.04 -13.17 -13.43
N VAL A 482 -12.37 -13.25 -13.29
CA VAL A 482 -13.02 -14.01 -12.20
C VAL A 482 -12.60 -15.48 -12.17
N LEU A 483 -12.38 -16.10 -13.33
CA LEU A 483 -11.96 -17.49 -13.43
C LEU A 483 -10.43 -17.66 -13.48
N MET A 484 -9.67 -16.56 -13.63
CA MET A 484 -8.21 -16.57 -13.70
C MET A 484 -7.50 -16.15 -12.41
N CYS A 485 -8.11 -15.27 -11.61
CA CYS A 485 -7.47 -14.75 -10.39
C CYS A 485 -7.32 -15.84 -9.32
N ASP A 486 -6.41 -15.60 -8.37
CA ASP A 486 -6.37 -16.41 -7.16
C ASP A 486 -7.72 -16.29 -6.44
N PHE A 487 -8.30 -17.45 -6.16
CA PHE A 487 -9.62 -17.58 -5.54
C PHE A 487 -9.64 -16.99 -4.12
N GLU A 488 -8.51 -17.00 -3.41
CA GLU A 488 -8.40 -16.45 -2.06
C GLU A 488 -8.81 -14.97 -1.97
N HIS A 489 -8.56 -14.17 -3.02
CA HIS A 489 -8.95 -12.74 -3.03
C HIS A 489 -10.46 -12.55 -2.98
N LEU A 490 -11.21 -13.40 -3.69
CA LEU A 490 -12.66 -13.36 -3.75
C LEU A 490 -13.29 -13.97 -2.48
N GLU A 491 -12.71 -15.03 -1.94
CA GLU A 491 -13.14 -15.58 -0.64
C GLU A 491 -12.96 -14.58 0.50
N ALA A 492 -11.80 -13.93 0.58
CA ALA A 492 -11.54 -12.90 1.59
C ALA A 492 -12.52 -11.73 1.47
N LEU A 493 -12.92 -11.37 0.24
CA LEU A 493 -13.90 -10.33 0.01
C LEU A 493 -15.30 -10.75 0.49
N ALA A 494 -15.71 -12.00 0.22
CA ALA A 494 -16.97 -12.56 0.73
C ALA A 494 -16.97 -12.66 2.26
N ASP A 495 -15.86 -13.05 2.88
CA ASP A 495 -15.72 -13.16 4.34
C ASP A 495 -15.75 -11.81 5.06
N SER A 496 -15.48 -10.71 4.35
CA SER A 496 -15.64 -9.36 4.90
C SER A 496 -17.10 -8.92 5.04
N SER A 497 -18.06 -9.70 4.50
CA SER A 497 -19.48 -9.43 4.62
C SER A 497 -20.02 -9.78 6.01
N GLU A 498 -20.84 -8.88 6.56
CA GLU A 498 -21.55 -9.05 7.84
C GLU A 498 -23.04 -9.37 7.65
N ILE A 499 -23.47 -9.73 6.43
CA ILE A 499 -24.88 -10.01 6.13
C ILE A 499 -25.34 -11.28 6.83
N LEU A 500 -26.53 -11.24 7.43
CA LEU A 500 -27.16 -12.42 8.04
C LEU A 500 -27.97 -13.16 6.99
N LEU A 501 -27.67 -14.45 6.79
CA LEU A 501 -28.29 -15.30 5.80
C LEU A 501 -29.07 -16.46 6.46
N PRO A 502 -30.18 -16.91 5.85
CA PRO A 502 -30.81 -18.18 6.21
C PRO A 502 -29.87 -19.36 6.00
N GLU A 503 -30.13 -20.48 6.68
CA GLU A 503 -29.35 -21.72 6.49
C GLU A 503 -29.46 -22.30 5.08
N GLN A 504 -30.64 -22.19 4.45
CA GLN A 504 -30.89 -22.66 3.08
C GLN A 504 -31.73 -21.64 2.32
N PHE A 505 -31.27 -21.29 1.12
CA PHE A 505 -31.95 -20.36 0.23
C PHE A 505 -31.46 -20.48 -1.21
N VAL A 506 -32.31 -20.06 -2.15
CA VAL A 506 -31.90 -19.87 -3.56
C VAL A 506 -31.37 -18.45 -3.73
N PHE A 507 -30.15 -18.32 -4.22
CA PHE A 507 -29.65 -17.04 -4.72
C PHE A 507 -30.31 -16.74 -6.06
N ASN A 508 -31.24 -15.79 -6.06
CA ASN A 508 -31.99 -15.43 -7.26
C ASN A 508 -31.50 -14.07 -7.77
N TYR A 509 -30.70 -14.10 -8.83
CA TYR A 509 -30.18 -12.93 -9.52
C TYR A 509 -30.55 -13.00 -11.00
N VAL A 510 -31.82 -12.71 -11.27
CA VAL A 510 -32.40 -12.67 -12.61
C VAL A 510 -32.60 -11.21 -12.99
N MET A 511 -31.94 -10.81 -14.06
CA MET A 511 -32.02 -9.48 -14.62
C MET A 511 -33.35 -9.31 -15.33
N GLU A 512 -33.71 -10.16 -16.30
CA GLU A 512 -34.87 -9.98 -17.18
C GLU A 512 -36.21 -10.31 -16.49
N PRO A 513 -37.16 -9.34 -16.33
CA PRO A 513 -38.40 -9.55 -15.61
C PRO A 513 -39.27 -10.69 -16.15
N GLU A 514 -39.21 -10.90 -17.45
CA GLU A 514 -39.98 -11.92 -18.13
C GLU A 514 -39.49 -13.33 -17.78
N ASN A 515 -38.26 -13.46 -17.29
CA ASN A 515 -37.70 -14.71 -16.78
C ASN A 515 -38.23 -15.05 -15.37
N PHE A 516 -38.99 -14.15 -14.70
CA PHE A 516 -39.64 -14.46 -13.43
C PHE A 516 -40.84 -15.43 -13.55
N THR A 517 -41.36 -15.63 -14.76
CA THR A 517 -42.57 -16.42 -14.98
C THR A 517 -42.32 -17.91 -14.74
N GLY A 518 -43.03 -18.51 -13.77
CA GLY A 518 -42.96 -19.95 -13.49
C GLY A 518 -41.91 -20.37 -12.46
N MET A 519 -41.30 -19.40 -11.76
CA MET A 519 -40.29 -19.68 -10.74
C MET A 519 -40.83 -20.36 -9.49
N GLU A 520 -42.13 -20.23 -9.19
CA GLU A 520 -42.77 -20.94 -8.07
C GLU A 520 -42.59 -22.46 -8.20
N ALA A 521 -42.76 -22.99 -9.41
CA ALA A 521 -42.57 -24.41 -9.69
C ALA A 521 -41.12 -24.84 -9.40
N LEU A 522 -40.13 -24.00 -9.74
CA LEU A 522 -38.74 -24.29 -9.45
C LEU A 522 -38.46 -24.28 -7.94
N TYR A 523 -39.01 -23.33 -7.18
CA TYR A 523 -38.85 -23.30 -5.72
C TYR A 523 -39.55 -24.47 -5.02
N GLU A 524 -40.70 -24.91 -5.52
CA GLU A 524 -41.34 -26.14 -5.06
C GLU A 524 -40.45 -27.37 -5.30
N VAL A 525 -39.74 -27.41 -6.44
CA VAL A 525 -38.77 -28.47 -6.75
C VAL A 525 -37.56 -28.44 -5.81
N LEU A 526 -37.04 -27.25 -5.50
CA LEU A 526 -35.83 -27.07 -4.69
C LEU A 526 -36.10 -27.20 -3.17
N GLY A 527 -37.30 -26.85 -2.71
CA GLY A 527 -37.72 -27.01 -1.31
C GLY A 527 -37.30 -25.87 -0.36
N TYR A 528 -36.69 -24.80 -0.87
CA TYR A 528 -36.33 -23.59 -0.11
C TYR A 528 -36.59 -22.32 -0.93
N GLY A 529 -36.85 -21.22 -0.23
CA GLY A 529 -37.24 -19.94 -0.84
C GLY A 529 -36.05 -19.10 -1.32
N PRO A 530 -36.32 -18.05 -2.11
CA PRO A 530 -35.26 -17.21 -2.66
C PRO A 530 -34.87 -16.04 -1.77
N ILE A 531 -33.60 -15.65 -1.89
CA ILE A 531 -33.16 -14.27 -1.71
C ILE A 531 -33.03 -13.68 -3.12
N SER A 532 -34.02 -12.88 -3.50
CA SER A 532 -34.01 -12.21 -4.80
C SER A 532 -33.34 -10.85 -4.69
N ILE A 533 -32.35 -10.57 -5.52
CA ILE A 533 -31.56 -9.33 -5.48
C ILE A 533 -31.90 -8.48 -6.70
N PRO A 534 -32.12 -7.16 -6.54
CA PRO A 534 -32.45 -6.30 -7.68
C PRO A 534 -31.25 -6.13 -8.62
N ALA A 535 -31.48 -6.34 -9.92
CA ALA A 535 -30.51 -6.01 -10.96
C ALA A 535 -30.46 -4.49 -11.24
N PRO A 536 -29.30 -3.93 -11.62
CA PRO A 536 -29.14 -2.50 -11.89
C PRO A 536 -30.06 -1.98 -12.99
N GLY A 537 -30.55 -0.75 -12.84
CA GLY A 537 -31.38 -0.09 -13.86
C GLY A 537 -32.83 -0.60 -13.96
N ARG A 538 -33.25 -1.51 -13.07
CA ARG A 538 -34.64 -1.98 -12.99
C ARG A 538 -35.35 -1.46 -11.75
N ASP A 539 -36.53 -0.90 -11.96
CA ASP A 539 -37.44 -0.54 -10.87
C ASP A 539 -37.93 -1.84 -10.23
N GLY A 540 -37.60 -2.07 -8.95
CA GLY A 540 -38.03 -3.26 -8.20
C GLY A 540 -39.54 -3.51 -8.24
N ARG A 541 -40.34 -2.49 -8.61
CA ARG A 541 -41.78 -2.60 -8.87
C ARG A 541 -42.15 -3.45 -10.10
N ARG A 542 -41.20 -3.77 -10.98
CA ARG A 542 -41.41 -4.62 -12.17
C ARG A 542 -41.19 -6.10 -11.90
N SER A 543 -40.62 -6.47 -10.74
CA SER A 543 -40.56 -7.87 -10.35
C SER A 543 -41.86 -8.30 -9.67
N ALA A 544 -42.32 -9.51 -9.98
CA ALA A 544 -43.42 -10.16 -9.26
C ALA A 544 -43.01 -10.64 -7.85
N TYR A 545 -41.72 -10.57 -7.50
CA TYR A 545 -41.14 -11.12 -6.28
C TYR A 545 -40.53 -10.04 -5.36
N PRO A 546 -40.56 -10.23 -4.03
CA PRO A 546 -39.86 -9.34 -3.09
C PRO A 546 -38.35 -9.31 -3.37
N MET A 547 -37.81 -8.11 -3.55
CA MET A 547 -36.38 -7.87 -3.73
C MET A 547 -35.71 -7.51 -2.40
N THR A 548 -34.53 -8.05 -2.17
CA THR A 548 -33.67 -7.80 -1.01
C THR A 548 -32.58 -6.83 -1.43
N ASP A 549 -32.56 -5.64 -0.81
CA ASP A 549 -31.43 -4.73 -0.94
C ASP A 549 -30.27 -5.25 -0.10
N ILE A 550 -29.24 -5.74 -0.79
CA ILE A 550 -28.02 -6.27 -0.19
C ILE A 550 -26.93 -5.19 -0.05
N GLY A 551 -27.10 -4.02 -0.65
CA GLY A 551 -26.20 -2.87 -0.57
C GLY A 551 -24.83 -2.98 -1.27
N SER A 552 -24.06 -4.04 -1.06
CA SER A 552 -22.65 -4.12 -1.48
C SER A 552 -22.30 -5.39 -2.28
N SER A 553 -21.23 -5.32 -3.09
CA SER A 553 -20.73 -6.49 -3.84
C SER A 553 -20.16 -7.59 -2.93
N GLU A 554 -19.67 -7.22 -1.75
CA GLU A 554 -19.24 -8.14 -0.70
C GLU A 554 -20.42 -9.00 -0.22
N ASN A 555 -21.57 -8.35 0.02
CA ASN A 555 -22.80 -9.03 0.39
C ASN A 555 -23.36 -9.87 -0.78
N TRP A 556 -23.28 -9.35 -2.01
CA TRP A 556 -23.67 -10.10 -3.22
C TRP A 556 -22.88 -11.41 -3.34
N LEU A 557 -21.55 -11.32 -3.18
CA LEU A 557 -20.64 -12.45 -3.27
C LEU A 557 -20.90 -13.47 -2.14
N ARG A 558 -21.12 -12.98 -0.92
CA ARG A 558 -21.48 -13.82 0.23
C ARG A 558 -22.80 -14.55 0.02
N CYS A 559 -23.83 -13.86 -0.48
CA CYS A 559 -25.12 -14.47 -0.78
C CYS A 559 -25.01 -15.58 -1.83
N LEU A 560 -24.21 -15.36 -2.89
CA LEU A 560 -24.01 -16.36 -3.93
C LEU A 560 -23.25 -17.57 -3.39
N ARG A 561 -22.11 -17.36 -2.72
CA ARG A 561 -21.27 -18.42 -2.16
C ARG A 561 -22.00 -19.31 -1.16
N ASP A 562 -22.76 -18.70 -0.25
CA ASP A 562 -23.42 -19.41 0.85
C ASP A 562 -24.81 -19.94 0.47
N SER A 563 -25.30 -19.67 -0.74
CA SER A 563 -26.60 -20.16 -1.21
C SER A 563 -26.65 -21.69 -1.31
N SER A 564 -27.83 -22.28 -1.31
CA SER A 564 -27.98 -23.72 -1.59
C SER A 564 -28.10 -23.99 -3.09
N PHE A 565 -28.54 -22.99 -3.86
CA PHE A 565 -28.72 -23.07 -5.30
C PHE A 565 -28.67 -21.66 -5.92
N VAL A 566 -28.20 -21.55 -7.16
CA VAL A 566 -28.14 -20.29 -7.91
C VAL A 566 -29.12 -20.31 -9.09
N LEU A 567 -29.96 -19.29 -9.18
CA LEU A 567 -30.83 -19.04 -10.33
C LEU A 567 -30.48 -17.70 -10.95
N THR A 568 -30.15 -17.71 -12.24
CA THR A 568 -29.69 -16.49 -12.91
C THR A 568 -29.93 -16.50 -14.42
N ASP A 569 -29.84 -15.34 -15.03
CA ASP A 569 -29.67 -15.12 -16.47
C ASP A 569 -28.41 -14.28 -16.77
N SER A 570 -27.56 -14.05 -15.75
CA SER A 570 -26.39 -13.19 -15.81
C SER A 570 -25.10 -13.99 -15.98
N TYR A 571 -24.28 -13.59 -16.94
CA TYR A 571 -23.00 -14.26 -17.24
C TYR A 571 -22.07 -14.32 -16.03
N TYR A 572 -21.83 -13.21 -15.34
CA TYR A 572 -20.95 -13.19 -14.18
C TYR A 572 -21.47 -14.06 -13.05
N THR A 573 -22.79 -14.12 -12.87
CA THR A 573 -23.39 -14.98 -11.84
C THR A 573 -23.13 -16.45 -12.12
N VAL A 574 -23.18 -16.87 -13.40
CA VAL A 574 -22.77 -18.22 -13.82
C VAL A 574 -21.29 -18.46 -13.51
N LEU A 575 -20.40 -17.52 -13.82
CA LEU A 575 -18.97 -17.66 -13.52
C LEU A 575 -18.72 -17.87 -12.02
N PHE A 576 -19.37 -17.06 -11.17
CA PHE A 576 -19.26 -17.20 -9.73
C PHE A 576 -19.90 -18.50 -9.22
N ALA A 577 -21.03 -18.93 -9.77
CA ALA A 577 -21.63 -20.22 -9.41
C ALA A 577 -20.68 -21.38 -9.71
N ILE A 578 -20.01 -21.36 -10.88
CA ILE A 578 -18.97 -22.32 -11.23
C ILE A 578 -17.81 -22.22 -10.24
N LEU A 579 -17.28 -21.02 -10.01
CA LEU A 579 -16.13 -20.76 -9.14
C LEU A 579 -16.35 -21.19 -7.68
N PHE A 580 -17.57 -21.08 -7.16
CA PHE A 580 -17.94 -21.53 -5.81
C PHE A 580 -18.55 -22.94 -5.77
N ARG A 581 -18.54 -23.66 -6.90
CA ARG A 581 -19.12 -25.01 -7.03
C ARG A 581 -20.57 -25.09 -6.55
N LYS A 582 -21.40 -24.10 -6.93
CA LYS A 582 -22.81 -24.01 -6.53
C LYS A 582 -23.71 -24.68 -7.56
N PRO A 583 -24.62 -25.60 -7.17
CA PRO A 583 -25.70 -26.02 -8.04
C PRO A 583 -26.42 -24.80 -8.64
N PHE A 584 -26.61 -24.78 -9.96
CA PHE A 584 -27.18 -23.62 -10.64
C PHE A 584 -27.97 -23.95 -11.90
N ILE A 585 -28.82 -23.01 -12.30
CA ILE A 585 -29.49 -22.95 -13.60
C ILE A 585 -29.34 -21.55 -14.20
N ALA A 586 -29.02 -21.52 -15.48
CA ALA A 586 -28.98 -20.31 -16.28
C ALA A 586 -30.18 -20.24 -17.24
N ILE A 587 -30.98 -19.16 -17.17
CA ILE A 587 -32.02 -18.88 -18.16
C ILE A 587 -31.45 -17.94 -19.22
N ALA A 588 -31.09 -18.48 -20.37
CA ALA A 588 -30.40 -17.73 -21.41
C ALA A 588 -31.22 -17.78 -22.71
N ASN A 589 -32.11 -16.79 -22.85
CA ASN A 589 -32.91 -16.63 -24.05
C ASN A 589 -32.21 -15.67 -25.03
N ARG A 590 -31.70 -16.23 -26.14
CA ARG A 590 -30.99 -15.46 -27.18
C ARG A 590 -31.83 -14.35 -27.81
N CYS A 591 -33.16 -14.45 -27.83
CA CYS A 591 -34.03 -13.40 -28.37
C CYS A 591 -34.21 -12.20 -27.43
N ARG A 592 -33.75 -12.29 -26.16
CA ARG A 592 -33.95 -11.25 -25.14
C ARG A 592 -32.65 -10.55 -24.76
N ASN A 593 -31.58 -11.31 -24.55
CA ASN A 593 -30.26 -10.77 -24.22
C ASN A 593 -29.19 -11.64 -24.90
N GLU A 594 -29.01 -11.38 -26.20
CA GLU A 594 -28.19 -12.16 -27.11
C GLU A 594 -26.73 -12.26 -26.63
N ALA A 595 -26.08 -11.15 -26.29
CA ALA A 595 -24.68 -11.15 -25.84
C ALA A 595 -24.45 -11.85 -24.49
N GLU A 596 -25.38 -11.80 -23.54
CA GLU A 596 -25.25 -12.62 -22.32
C GLU A 596 -25.45 -14.09 -22.63
N ALA A 597 -26.45 -14.43 -23.43
CA ALA A 597 -26.73 -15.81 -23.80
C ALA A 597 -25.55 -16.44 -24.58
N ARG A 598 -24.88 -15.70 -25.47
CA ARG A 598 -23.66 -16.18 -26.16
C ARG A 598 -22.54 -16.52 -25.17
N ARG A 599 -22.23 -15.59 -24.25
CA ARG A 599 -21.19 -15.81 -23.25
C ARG A 599 -21.48 -16.98 -22.30
N ILE A 600 -22.74 -17.12 -21.87
CA ILE A 600 -23.18 -18.26 -21.04
C ILE A 600 -23.09 -19.57 -21.84
N SER A 601 -23.62 -19.61 -23.07
CA SER A 601 -23.56 -20.79 -23.95
C SER A 601 -22.12 -21.24 -24.12
N TRP A 602 -21.23 -20.32 -24.49
CA TRP A 602 -19.83 -20.64 -24.76
C TRP A 602 -19.08 -21.19 -23.55
N ILE A 603 -19.22 -20.57 -22.37
CA ILE A 603 -18.50 -21.06 -21.18
C ILE A 603 -19.04 -22.41 -20.70
N LEU A 604 -20.34 -22.66 -20.83
CA LEU A 604 -20.94 -23.95 -20.46
C LEU A 604 -20.56 -25.05 -21.46
N GLU A 605 -20.52 -24.75 -22.76
CA GLU A 605 -20.00 -25.65 -23.79
C GLU A 605 -18.53 -26.00 -23.55
N CYS A 606 -17.71 -25.03 -23.16
CA CYS A 606 -16.30 -25.28 -22.84
C CYS A 606 -16.12 -26.24 -21.65
N LEU A 607 -17.04 -26.21 -20.69
CA LEU A 607 -16.94 -26.94 -19.42
C LEU A 607 -17.82 -28.20 -19.38
N GLU A 608 -18.49 -28.54 -20.48
CA GLU A 608 -19.44 -29.66 -20.58
C GLU A 608 -20.61 -29.54 -19.56
N LEU A 609 -21.15 -28.32 -19.40
CA LEU A 609 -22.23 -27.95 -18.46
C LEU A 609 -23.49 -27.41 -19.17
N GLU A 610 -23.70 -27.76 -20.43
CA GLU A 610 -24.81 -27.25 -21.25
C GLU A 610 -26.19 -27.68 -20.71
N ASP A 611 -26.24 -28.77 -19.92
CA ASP A 611 -27.45 -29.25 -19.24
C ASP A 611 -27.97 -28.28 -18.15
N ARG A 612 -27.21 -27.23 -17.84
CA ARG A 612 -27.58 -26.16 -16.88
C ARG A 612 -28.20 -24.94 -17.54
N MET A 613 -28.25 -24.87 -18.87
CA MET A 613 -28.81 -23.74 -19.61
C MET A 613 -30.18 -24.06 -20.19
N PHE A 614 -31.14 -23.15 -19.99
CA PHE A 614 -32.52 -23.30 -20.48
C PHE A 614 -33.04 -22.01 -21.12
N GLU A 615 -33.97 -22.13 -22.06
CA GLU A 615 -34.60 -20.97 -22.71
C GLU A 615 -35.70 -20.33 -21.84
N SER A 616 -36.27 -21.09 -20.90
CA SER A 616 -37.32 -20.63 -19.98
C SER A 616 -37.33 -21.39 -18.64
N MET A 617 -37.93 -20.79 -17.62
CA MET A 617 -38.14 -21.43 -16.31
C MET A 617 -39.03 -22.68 -16.38
N ALA A 618 -39.95 -22.73 -17.35
CA ALA A 618 -40.82 -23.88 -17.54
C ALA A 618 -40.03 -25.11 -18.01
N ASP A 619 -39.10 -24.89 -18.94
CA ASP A 619 -38.20 -25.95 -19.44
C ASP A 619 -37.26 -26.43 -18.34
N ALA A 620 -36.70 -25.48 -17.56
CA ALA A 620 -35.88 -25.79 -16.40
C ALA A 620 -36.65 -26.65 -15.39
N SER A 621 -37.85 -26.21 -14.97
CA SER A 621 -38.64 -26.92 -13.95
C SER A 621 -39.08 -28.33 -14.38
N ALA A 622 -39.21 -28.58 -15.69
CA ALA A 622 -39.54 -29.88 -16.26
C ALA A 622 -38.32 -30.82 -16.40
N SER A 623 -37.10 -30.29 -16.33
CA SER A 623 -35.86 -31.06 -16.47
C SER A 623 -35.48 -31.79 -15.18
N ASN A 624 -34.87 -32.96 -15.33
CA ASN A 624 -34.26 -33.67 -14.20
C ASN A 624 -32.92 -33.04 -13.79
N SER A 625 -32.23 -32.35 -14.70
CA SER A 625 -30.91 -31.74 -14.46
C SER A 625 -30.92 -30.77 -13.28
N VAL A 626 -32.05 -30.13 -12.97
CA VAL A 626 -32.23 -29.27 -11.79
C VAL A 626 -31.89 -29.98 -10.47
N ARG A 627 -32.14 -31.29 -10.41
CA ARG A 627 -31.94 -32.12 -9.22
C ARG A 627 -30.65 -32.93 -9.24
N GLU A 628 -29.97 -32.94 -10.38
CA GLU A 628 -28.73 -33.71 -10.56
C GLU A 628 -27.55 -32.88 -10.10
N ASP A 629 -26.63 -33.50 -9.37
CA ASP A 629 -25.38 -32.87 -8.98
C ASP A 629 -24.54 -32.54 -10.22
N ILE A 630 -23.78 -31.45 -10.15
CA ILE A 630 -22.83 -31.06 -11.19
C ILE A 630 -21.51 -31.78 -10.92
N ASP A 631 -20.93 -32.40 -11.93
CA ASP A 631 -19.57 -32.95 -11.86
C ASP A 631 -18.53 -31.82 -11.96
N TYR A 632 -18.36 -31.10 -10.85
CA TYR A 632 -17.40 -30.01 -10.77
C TYR A 632 -15.95 -30.46 -10.86
N ASP A 633 -15.65 -31.73 -10.58
CA ASP A 633 -14.27 -32.20 -10.68
C ASP A 633 -13.86 -32.29 -12.15
N ALA A 634 -14.72 -32.87 -13.01
CA ALA A 634 -14.52 -32.85 -14.46
C ALA A 634 -14.45 -31.42 -15.02
N ALA A 635 -15.39 -30.55 -14.64
CA ALA A 635 -15.40 -29.16 -15.10
C ALA A 635 -14.13 -28.39 -14.67
N TYR A 636 -13.61 -28.63 -13.45
CA TYR A 636 -12.41 -27.96 -12.97
C TYR A 636 -11.11 -28.47 -13.58
N GLU A 637 -11.04 -29.73 -14.02
CA GLU A 637 -9.92 -30.23 -14.81
C GLU A 637 -9.80 -29.43 -16.11
N ILE A 638 -10.90 -29.27 -16.86
CA ILE A 638 -10.95 -28.49 -18.09
C ILE A 638 -10.65 -27.01 -17.81
N LEU A 639 -11.29 -26.44 -16.78
CA LEU A 639 -11.08 -25.04 -16.38
C LEU A 639 -9.61 -24.77 -16.01
N GLY A 640 -8.92 -25.72 -15.40
CA GLY A 640 -7.51 -25.62 -15.05
C GLY A 640 -6.62 -25.39 -16.28
N GLU A 641 -6.81 -26.19 -17.32
CA GLU A 641 -6.06 -26.04 -18.60
C GLU A 641 -6.42 -24.74 -19.32
N MET A 642 -7.68 -24.31 -19.25
CA MET A 642 -8.11 -23.03 -19.83
C MET A 642 -7.53 -21.84 -19.05
N ARG A 643 -7.45 -21.94 -17.72
CA ARG A 643 -6.86 -20.92 -16.83
C ARG A 643 -5.38 -20.74 -17.14
N GLU A 644 -4.62 -21.83 -17.22
CA GLU A 644 -3.18 -21.78 -17.54
C GLU A 644 -2.95 -21.07 -18.88
N ARG A 645 -3.62 -21.50 -19.95
CA ARG A 645 -3.52 -20.86 -21.28
C ARG A 645 -3.91 -19.37 -21.27
N SER A 646 -4.96 -19.02 -20.52
CA SER A 646 -5.43 -17.63 -20.43
C SER A 646 -4.44 -16.75 -19.68
N LEU A 647 -3.85 -17.24 -18.59
CA LEU A 647 -2.79 -16.55 -17.84
C LEU A 647 -1.53 -16.37 -18.68
N GLU A 648 -1.07 -17.44 -19.37
CA GLU A 648 0.06 -17.37 -20.29
C GLU A 648 -0.17 -16.31 -21.39
N TRP A 649 -1.40 -16.23 -21.91
CA TRP A 649 -1.76 -15.21 -22.89
C TRP A 649 -1.60 -13.80 -22.29
N VAL A 650 -2.14 -13.56 -21.10
CA VAL A 650 -2.06 -12.25 -20.41
C VAL A 650 -0.61 -11.86 -20.14
N GLU A 651 0.19 -12.78 -19.60
CA GLU A 651 1.63 -12.54 -19.34
C GLU A 651 2.37 -12.21 -20.63
N ARG A 652 2.18 -13.01 -21.68
CA ARG A 652 2.81 -12.81 -22.99
C ARG A 652 2.48 -11.44 -23.57
N VAL A 653 1.21 -11.03 -23.58
CA VAL A 653 0.82 -9.75 -24.20
C VAL A 653 1.23 -8.54 -23.38
N LEU A 654 1.39 -8.68 -22.06
CA LEU A 654 1.89 -7.62 -21.18
C LEU A 654 3.42 -7.52 -21.19
N ASP A 655 4.14 -8.63 -21.32
CA ASP A 655 5.60 -8.69 -21.22
C ASP A 655 6.34 -8.90 -22.54
N ALA A 656 5.63 -9.01 -23.67
CA ALA A 656 6.27 -9.04 -24.98
C ALA A 656 7.29 -7.88 -25.11
N PRO A 657 8.49 -8.13 -25.67
CA PRO A 657 9.47 -7.08 -25.90
C PRO A 657 8.80 -5.92 -26.65
N GLU A 658 9.10 -4.67 -26.28
CA GLU A 658 8.90 -3.56 -27.21
C GLU A 658 9.57 -3.98 -28.52
N SER A 659 8.80 -4.04 -29.60
CA SER A 659 9.36 -4.44 -30.88
C SER A 659 10.58 -3.57 -31.15
N LEU A 660 11.66 -4.18 -31.65
CA LEU A 660 12.99 -3.59 -31.84
C LEU A 660 13.03 -2.35 -32.78
N LEU A 661 11.88 -1.81 -33.17
CA LEU A 661 11.68 -0.67 -34.05
C LEU A 661 11.68 0.70 -33.35
N ASP A 662 11.59 0.76 -32.01
CA ASP A 662 11.51 2.03 -31.25
C ASP A 662 12.83 2.46 -30.55
N ARG A 663 13.98 2.02 -31.08
CA ARG A 663 15.32 2.55 -30.72
C ARG A 663 16.00 3.31 -31.87
N LEU A 664 15.21 3.89 -32.77
CA LEU A 664 15.64 4.93 -33.72
C LEU A 664 14.98 6.26 -33.35
#